data_AF-A0A8H8NBV5-F1
#
_entry.id   AF-A0A8H8NBV5-F1
#
_cell.length_a   1.000
_cell.length_b   1.000
_cell.length_c   1.000
_cell.angle_alpha   90.00
_cell.angle_beta   90.00
_cell.angle_gamma   90.00
#
_symmetry.space_group_name_H-M   'P 1'
#
loop_
_entity.id
_entity.type
_entity.pdbx_description
1 polymer ?
#
loop_
_entity_poly.entity_id
_entity_poly.type
_entity_poly.pdbx_seq_one_letter_code
_entity_poly.pdbx_strand_id
1 'polypeptide(L)'
;MSTSSAFRFPVVSPRSEPERFAQLVEAVARSQNIFVVCGESLSREAGLPPIENAVDKNFSLGITRKSLRTLLRECSLSVVSPEMVDQRVLASVNAAMASRRRAARAAEMGAFANLLTGFAARGNITGYLTSSIDGLESRVMPNMEDFIFRLNGDNRRLLCGRDRCLGIQPEDSTMYDEALLDAPITVQTTGRIDVLCQGCRSKWIKTALSKRKYGDKTLVLRPAVQFELDAEYWKNEVESNMLPRAELSQLLLIVEHPIKPRSLIDDVVSDLADAVHKMSGAVIYVSSDLPKGKATYTHIDAQLQTTAPDLALRVIEARQRLDHFNKQSGDEEYVGSDFWFDVIRNQLAGTSHMEAPDHVGEVCERCSMSVPEYLVRCRACQSCFCHRRVGYDDSWDGDLVARDGSLPQDKPSSDDPFPYHAACIAFNMYSSSGRRPPLDEAKRNFVCYDCWDRKANGFYPHYVRPILRHRDQPEGTQLPRLIFLLFYAEQFWPVASHLLALVAARWANKGWACKTHPVKIEHITEQQPVFDDLAWEPASYVVLTAYLTHGLSGDRGYQVAPRSSLPPTEFLDLSLGVADRALRNAREARAVMICCGGPLQHSGFVQQLAEWLNRYDFITQASSKHFNNWDPRPDRQLESLLCAMNTRLSPAYMVNLIAKISTTMVDPDPDASETLFRLWISDTLAASHTNLLFLAREAEPTMWLYAPFQSRPLGKTLPSIFSACSCPGLSPGEQRSRRRQGSRKTWDVSHDGRDGQLLRDVVVYAKCSICGQSWPLLSDYFAGRLRKYAGVFAAVVPYFFVPSSRPVV
;
A
#
# COMPACT_ATOMS: atom_id res chain seq x y z
N MET A 1 -10.05 -22.68 -2.74
CA MET A 1 -9.22 -21.56 -2.23
C MET A 1 -8.69 -20.80 -3.44
N SER A 2 -9.26 -19.63 -3.74
CA SER A 2 -8.86 -18.78 -4.86
C SER A 2 -7.82 -17.78 -4.35
N THR A 3 -6.61 -17.81 -4.91
CA THR A 3 -5.60 -16.77 -4.67
C THR A 3 -6.03 -15.53 -5.43
N SER A 4 -6.62 -14.58 -4.71
CA SER A 4 -6.81 -13.18 -5.10
C SER A 4 -5.57 -12.67 -5.86
N SER A 5 -5.79 -11.99 -6.99
CA SER A 5 -4.75 -11.28 -7.73
C SER A 5 -4.11 -10.26 -6.80
N ALA A 6 -3.00 -10.66 -6.18
CA ALA A 6 -2.16 -9.79 -5.37
C ALA A 6 -1.88 -8.52 -6.17
N PHE A 7 -2.33 -7.38 -5.64
CA PHE A 7 -2.08 -6.06 -6.19
C PHE A 7 -0.58 -5.92 -6.46
N ARG A 8 -0.19 -5.92 -7.74
CA ARG A 8 1.13 -5.47 -8.17
C ARG A 8 1.02 -3.95 -8.33
N PHE A 9 1.98 -3.21 -7.78
CA PHE A 9 2.14 -1.80 -8.10
C PHE A 9 2.37 -1.64 -9.62
N PRO A 10 1.99 -0.50 -10.22
CA PRO A 10 2.17 -0.26 -11.66
C PRO A 10 3.66 -0.25 -12.01
N VAL A 11 4.01 -1.02 -13.05
CA VAL A 11 5.36 -1.00 -13.66
C VAL A 11 5.27 -0.19 -14.93
N VAL A 12 5.89 0.99 -14.93
CA VAL A 12 5.88 1.94 -16.03
C VAL A 12 7.21 1.86 -16.75
N SER A 13 7.17 1.51 -18.04
CA SER A 13 8.37 1.44 -18.88
C SER A 13 8.36 2.55 -19.94
N PRO A 14 9.54 3.05 -20.35
CA PRO A 14 9.62 4.07 -21.41
C PRO A 14 9.18 3.54 -22.78
N ARG A 15 9.05 2.21 -22.96
CA ARG A 15 8.60 1.58 -24.22
C ARG A 15 7.10 1.32 -24.24
N SER A 16 6.53 0.86 -23.13
CA SER A 16 5.11 0.53 -23.03
C SER A 16 4.24 1.75 -22.74
N GLU A 17 4.75 2.70 -21.94
CA GLU A 17 3.99 3.85 -21.44
C GLU A 17 4.88 5.11 -21.43
N PRO A 18 5.36 5.58 -22.61
CA PRO A 18 6.36 6.65 -22.71
C PRO A 18 5.91 7.97 -22.07
N GLU A 19 4.65 8.37 -22.27
CA GLU A 19 4.09 9.60 -21.70
C GLU A 19 4.02 9.52 -20.18
N ARG A 20 3.54 8.39 -19.66
CA ARG A 20 3.43 8.15 -18.22
C ARG A 20 4.81 8.10 -17.55
N PHE A 21 5.76 7.46 -18.21
CA PHE A 21 7.14 7.41 -17.78
C PHE A 21 7.73 8.83 -17.72
N ALA A 22 7.51 9.65 -18.75
CA ALA A 22 7.97 11.03 -18.79
C ALA A 22 7.35 11.89 -17.66
N GLN A 23 6.06 11.73 -17.38
CA GLN A 23 5.38 12.42 -16.27
C GLN A 23 6.01 12.08 -14.92
N LEU A 24 6.27 10.80 -14.66
CA LEU A 24 6.90 10.37 -13.41
C LEU A 24 8.35 10.88 -13.29
N VAL A 25 9.11 10.87 -14.39
CA VAL A 25 10.46 11.45 -14.42
C VAL A 25 10.44 12.95 -14.13
N GLU A 26 9.49 13.68 -14.70
CA GLU A 26 9.32 15.11 -14.46
C GLU A 26 8.93 15.39 -12.99
N ALA A 27 8.07 14.55 -12.40
CA ALA A 27 7.72 14.63 -10.99
C ALA A 27 8.93 14.38 -10.06
N VAL A 28 9.79 13.42 -10.40
CA VAL A 28 11.08 13.23 -9.70
C VAL A 28 11.95 14.48 -9.84
N ALA A 29 12.01 15.09 -11.03
CA ALA A 29 12.79 16.31 -11.27
C ALA A 29 12.29 17.53 -10.47
N ARG A 30 10.98 17.64 -10.25
CA ARG A 30 10.33 18.71 -9.47
C ARG A 30 10.41 18.53 -7.95
N SER A 31 10.73 17.33 -7.47
CA SER A 31 10.70 17.00 -6.04
C SER A 31 11.73 17.80 -5.24
N GLN A 32 11.28 18.36 -4.10
CA GLN A 32 12.11 19.19 -3.23
C GLN A 32 12.63 18.47 -2.00
N ASN A 33 11.93 17.45 -1.50
CA ASN A 33 12.37 16.70 -0.31
C ASN A 33 12.43 15.21 -0.64
N ILE A 34 13.62 14.71 -0.93
CA ILE A 34 13.87 13.37 -1.46
C ILE A 34 14.68 12.57 -0.45
N PHE A 35 14.10 11.46 0.01
CA PHE A 35 14.86 10.40 0.69
C PHE A 35 15.27 9.36 -0.34
N VAL A 36 16.56 9.06 -0.44
CA VAL A 36 17.07 8.10 -1.42
C VAL A 36 17.46 6.79 -0.74
N VAL A 37 17.06 5.67 -1.31
CA VAL A 37 17.54 4.34 -0.93
C VAL A 37 18.28 3.74 -2.12
N CYS A 38 19.58 3.55 -2.01
CA CYS A 38 20.42 3.13 -3.12
C CYS A 38 21.15 1.81 -2.84
N GLY A 39 21.19 0.94 -3.85
CA GLY A 39 21.99 -0.27 -3.82
C GLY A 39 23.46 -0.03 -4.22
N GLU A 40 23.98 -0.93 -5.06
CA GLU A 40 25.33 -0.83 -5.63
C GLU A 40 25.37 -0.05 -6.95
N SER A 41 24.32 0.71 -7.30
CA SER A 41 24.23 1.43 -8.59
C SER A 41 25.40 2.37 -8.81
N LEU A 42 25.72 3.21 -7.81
CA LEU A 42 26.85 4.12 -7.86
C LEU A 42 28.18 3.38 -8.04
N SER A 43 28.35 2.27 -7.31
CA SER A 43 29.55 1.43 -7.41
C SER A 43 29.71 0.82 -8.80
N ARG A 44 28.62 0.31 -9.40
CA ARG A 44 28.64 -0.26 -10.74
C ARG A 44 28.94 0.78 -11.81
N GLU A 45 28.33 1.96 -11.72
CA GLU A 45 28.58 3.06 -12.65
C GLU A 45 30.02 3.56 -12.56
N ALA A 46 30.58 3.59 -11.35
CA ALA A 46 31.99 3.88 -11.06
C ALA A 46 32.97 2.75 -11.48
N GLY A 47 32.48 1.69 -12.13
CA GLY A 47 33.30 0.56 -12.58
C GLY A 47 33.79 -0.36 -11.47
N LEU A 48 33.24 -0.25 -10.25
CA LEU A 48 33.59 -1.15 -9.16
C LEU A 48 32.82 -2.47 -9.30
N PRO A 49 33.49 -3.63 -9.17
CA PRO A 49 32.84 -4.93 -9.31
C PRO A 49 31.80 -5.14 -8.18
N PRO A 50 30.70 -5.87 -8.40
CA PRO A 50 29.79 -6.24 -7.31
C PRO A 50 30.48 -7.04 -6.20
N ILE A 51 30.01 -6.92 -4.94
CA ILE A 51 30.58 -7.66 -3.81
C ILE A 51 30.31 -9.18 -3.88
N GLU A 52 29.32 -9.58 -4.67
CA GLU A 52 29.00 -10.96 -4.97
C GLU A 52 30.04 -11.62 -5.88
N ASN A 53 30.88 -10.83 -6.56
CA ASN A 53 31.94 -11.38 -7.40
C ASN A 53 33.01 -12.09 -6.55
N ALA A 54 33.60 -13.13 -7.14
CA ALA A 54 34.75 -13.81 -6.58
C ALA A 54 35.93 -12.83 -6.45
N VAL A 55 36.65 -12.91 -5.33
CA VAL A 55 37.88 -12.13 -5.14
C VAL A 55 38.93 -12.59 -6.15
N ASP A 56 39.71 -11.63 -6.68
CA ASP A 56 40.79 -11.91 -7.63
C ASP A 56 41.73 -12.99 -7.07
N LYS A 57 42.17 -13.89 -7.95
CA LYS A 57 43.09 -14.97 -7.64
C LYS A 57 44.38 -14.46 -6.99
N ASN A 58 44.81 -13.26 -7.40
CA ASN A 58 46.00 -12.59 -6.85
C ASN A 58 45.90 -12.32 -5.34
N PHE A 59 44.68 -12.18 -4.81
CA PHE A 59 44.45 -12.00 -3.38
C PHE A 59 44.05 -13.30 -2.67
N SER A 60 43.66 -14.35 -3.41
CA SER A 60 43.24 -15.63 -2.83
C SER A 60 44.46 -16.47 -2.43
N LEU A 61 44.78 -16.49 -1.13
CA LEU A 61 45.88 -17.27 -0.55
C LEU A 61 45.61 -18.79 -0.50
N GLY A 62 45.29 -19.39 -1.65
CA GLY A 62 44.83 -20.78 -1.73
C GLY A 62 43.39 -20.99 -1.23
N ILE A 63 42.65 -19.92 -0.98
CA ILE A 63 41.24 -19.96 -0.62
C ILE A 63 40.45 -20.28 -1.91
N THR A 64 39.57 -21.28 -1.85
CA THR A 64 38.61 -21.59 -2.93
C THR A 64 37.89 -20.32 -3.39
N ARG A 65 37.50 -20.20 -4.67
CA ARG A 65 36.82 -19.02 -5.24
C ARG A 65 35.57 -18.63 -4.43
N LYS A 66 35.74 -17.79 -3.41
CA LYS A 66 34.69 -17.25 -2.56
C LYS A 66 34.43 -15.80 -2.98
N SER A 67 33.17 -15.38 -2.85
CA SER A 67 32.83 -13.97 -3.05
C SER A 67 33.37 -13.10 -1.93
N LEU A 68 33.59 -11.82 -2.21
CA LEU A 68 34.02 -10.83 -1.21
C LEU A 68 33.01 -10.77 -0.05
N ARG A 69 31.71 -10.84 -0.35
CA ARG A 69 30.64 -10.92 0.66
C ARG A 69 30.80 -12.13 1.60
N THR A 70 31.17 -13.30 1.07
CA THR A 70 31.36 -14.51 1.89
C THR A 70 32.56 -14.35 2.82
N LEU A 71 33.67 -13.82 2.30
CA LEU A 71 34.87 -13.59 3.09
C LEU A 71 34.65 -12.52 4.17
N LEU A 72 33.88 -11.47 3.88
CA LEU A 72 33.52 -10.44 4.86
C LEU A 72 32.66 -10.99 6.00
N ARG A 73 31.78 -11.97 5.74
CA ARG A 73 31.05 -12.68 6.81
C ARG A 73 31.97 -13.53 7.67
N GLU A 74 32.90 -14.26 7.06
CA GLU A 74 33.89 -15.08 7.80
C GLU A 74 34.84 -14.25 8.67
N CYS A 75 35.07 -12.98 8.32
CA CYS A 75 35.86 -12.03 9.08
C CYS A 75 35.04 -11.12 10.03
N SER A 76 33.71 -11.30 10.08
CA SER A 76 32.82 -10.39 10.81
C SER A 76 32.96 -10.54 12.32
N LEU A 77 33.18 -9.42 13.01
CA LEU A 77 33.36 -9.38 14.46
C LEU A 77 32.10 -9.74 15.25
N SER A 78 30.92 -9.67 14.64
CA SER A 78 29.67 -10.14 15.28
C SER A 78 29.54 -11.66 15.28
N VAL A 79 30.28 -12.35 14.42
CA VAL A 79 30.18 -13.80 14.22
C VAL A 79 31.39 -14.53 14.78
N VAL A 80 32.59 -14.00 14.54
CA VAL A 80 33.86 -14.65 14.88
C VAL A 80 34.70 -13.71 15.73
N SER A 81 35.20 -14.19 16.88
CA SER A 81 36.08 -13.39 17.72
C SER A 81 37.37 -13.04 16.96
N PRO A 82 37.95 -11.84 17.16
CA PRO A 82 39.08 -11.39 16.36
C PRO A 82 40.29 -12.35 16.36
N GLU A 83 40.48 -13.12 17.42
CA GLU A 83 41.58 -14.08 17.60
C GLU A 83 41.40 -15.35 16.77
N MET A 84 40.14 -15.70 16.47
CA MET A 84 39.72 -16.91 15.76
C MET A 84 39.65 -16.71 14.25
N VAL A 85 39.72 -15.47 13.77
CA VAL A 85 39.75 -15.17 12.33
C VAL A 85 41.04 -15.72 11.71
N ASP A 86 40.90 -16.51 10.65
CA ASP A 86 42.04 -17.00 9.87
C ASP A 86 42.77 -15.82 9.22
N GLN A 87 44.08 -15.73 9.47
CA GLN A 87 44.90 -14.64 8.96
C GLN A 87 45.02 -14.64 7.43
N ARG A 88 44.92 -15.79 6.78
CA ARG A 88 44.89 -15.85 5.31
C ARG A 88 43.62 -15.22 4.77
N VAL A 89 42.48 -15.56 5.37
CA VAL A 89 41.16 -15.00 5.00
C VAL A 89 41.14 -13.49 5.26
N LEU A 90 41.62 -13.05 6.42
CA LEU A 90 41.68 -11.63 6.77
C LEU A 90 42.62 -10.84 5.85
N ALA A 91 43.79 -11.39 5.49
CA ALA A 91 44.69 -10.75 4.54
C ALA A 91 44.07 -10.62 3.15
N SER A 92 43.37 -11.65 2.65
CA SER A 92 42.63 -11.59 1.40
C SER A 92 41.53 -10.53 1.41
N VAL A 93 40.76 -10.44 2.51
CA VAL A 93 39.74 -9.39 2.70
C VAL A 93 40.39 -8.01 2.71
N ASN A 94 41.46 -7.83 3.49
CA ASN A 94 42.16 -6.55 3.61
C ASN A 94 42.70 -6.07 2.26
N ALA A 95 43.34 -6.94 1.49
CA ALA A 95 43.86 -6.62 0.17
C ALA A 95 42.75 -6.29 -0.83
N ALA A 96 41.70 -7.11 -0.90
CA ALA A 96 40.56 -6.87 -1.78
C ALA A 96 39.86 -5.55 -1.45
N MET A 97 39.70 -5.23 -0.17
CA MET A 97 39.03 -4.03 0.30
C MET A 97 39.89 -2.76 0.16
N ALA A 98 41.23 -2.88 0.31
CA ALA A 98 42.17 -1.81 0.00
C ALA A 98 42.23 -1.51 -1.50
N SER A 99 42.26 -2.55 -2.34
CA SER A 99 42.16 -2.42 -3.80
C SER A 99 40.86 -1.71 -4.18
N ARG A 100 39.73 -2.14 -3.60
CA ARG A 100 38.42 -1.52 -3.81
C ARG A 100 38.38 -0.06 -3.35
N ARG A 101 38.92 0.29 -2.18
CA ARG A 101 39.05 1.68 -1.72
C ARG A 101 39.84 2.54 -2.69
N ARG A 102 40.99 2.05 -3.18
CA ARG A 102 41.81 2.77 -4.17
C ARG A 102 41.04 3.01 -5.45
N ALA A 103 40.40 1.97 -5.98
CA ALA A 103 39.55 2.07 -7.16
C ALA A 103 38.41 3.07 -6.94
N ALA A 104 37.72 3.02 -5.79
CA ALA A 104 36.63 3.93 -5.44
C ALA A 104 37.08 5.39 -5.35
N ARG A 105 38.31 5.68 -4.89
CA ARG A 105 38.86 7.05 -4.89
C ARG A 105 39.23 7.53 -6.29
N ALA A 106 39.74 6.63 -7.14
CA ALA A 106 40.14 6.95 -8.51
C ALA A 106 38.96 6.94 -9.50
N ALA A 107 37.81 6.37 -9.12
CA ALA A 107 36.69 6.19 -10.02
C ALA A 107 36.11 7.53 -10.50
N GLU A 108 35.81 7.55 -11.80
CA GLU A 108 35.03 8.61 -12.43
C GLU A 108 33.56 8.47 -12.04
N MET A 109 32.91 9.60 -11.81
CA MET A 109 31.50 9.64 -11.40
C MET A 109 30.62 9.77 -12.64
N GLY A 110 29.63 8.90 -12.78
CA GLY A 110 28.71 8.90 -13.91
C GLY A 110 27.50 9.83 -13.76
N ALA A 111 26.50 9.63 -14.60
CA ALA A 111 25.29 10.44 -14.68
C ALA A 111 24.47 10.39 -13.39
N PHE A 112 24.33 9.22 -12.75
CA PHE A 112 23.53 9.12 -11.52
C PHE A 112 24.18 9.84 -10.35
N ALA A 113 25.51 9.77 -10.24
CA ALA A 113 26.25 10.59 -9.31
C ALA A 113 26.05 12.10 -9.57
N ASN A 114 26.12 12.54 -10.83
CA ASN A 114 25.90 13.95 -11.17
C ASN A 114 24.49 14.43 -10.80
N LEU A 115 23.46 13.58 -10.97
CA LEU A 115 22.11 13.88 -10.51
C LEU A 115 22.08 14.09 -8.99
N LEU A 116 22.67 13.17 -8.21
CA LEU A 116 22.70 13.26 -6.75
C LEU A 116 23.44 14.51 -6.27
N THR A 117 24.58 14.86 -6.90
CA THR A 117 25.28 16.14 -6.65
C THR A 117 24.34 17.31 -6.88
N GLY A 118 23.59 17.29 -7.98
CA GLY A 118 22.62 18.34 -8.32
C GLY A 118 21.47 18.47 -7.33
N PHE A 119 20.96 17.35 -6.80
CA PHE A 119 19.96 17.37 -5.72
C PHE A 119 20.54 17.86 -4.40
N ALA A 120 21.71 17.35 -4.00
CA ALA A 120 22.37 17.76 -2.76
C ALA A 120 22.74 19.25 -2.75
N ALA A 121 23.27 19.77 -3.87
CA ALA A 121 23.65 21.19 -4.00
C ALA A 121 22.46 22.15 -3.83
N ARG A 122 21.23 21.68 -4.09
CA ARG A 122 20.00 22.44 -3.91
C ARG A 122 19.30 22.17 -2.58
N GLY A 123 19.88 21.30 -1.74
CA GLY A 123 19.26 20.90 -0.48
C GLY A 123 18.06 19.97 -0.65
N ASN A 124 17.89 19.34 -1.82
CA ASN A 124 16.71 18.53 -2.08
C ASN A 124 16.74 17.15 -1.39
N ILE A 125 17.90 16.71 -0.89
CA ILE A 125 18.05 15.40 -0.25
C ILE A 125 17.85 15.56 1.26
N THR A 126 16.88 14.84 1.81
CA THR A 126 16.57 14.83 3.24
C THR A 126 17.29 13.71 3.99
N GLY A 127 17.63 12.63 3.27
CA GLY A 127 18.35 11.46 3.78
C GLY A 127 18.76 10.51 2.65
N TYR A 128 19.81 9.74 2.90
CA TYR A 128 20.37 8.79 1.93
C TYR A 128 20.72 7.47 2.62
N LEU A 129 20.00 6.40 2.32
CA LEU A 129 20.28 5.06 2.80
C LEU A 129 21.00 4.27 1.71
N THR A 130 22.14 3.65 2.03
CA THR A 130 22.90 2.84 1.08
C THR A 130 23.30 1.50 1.63
N SER A 131 23.23 0.47 0.78
CA SER A 131 23.83 -0.83 1.05
C SER A 131 25.28 -0.94 0.54
N SER A 132 25.74 0.02 -0.26
CA SER A 132 27.13 0.07 -0.69
C SER A 132 28.07 0.35 0.48
N ILE A 133 29.29 -0.13 0.37
CA ILE A 133 30.35 0.00 1.38
C ILE A 133 31.48 0.93 0.93
N ASP A 134 31.40 1.46 -0.30
CA ASP A 134 32.53 2.10 -0.97
C ASP A 134 32.73 3.56 -0.60
N GLY A 135 31.70 4.20 -0.04
CA GLY A 135 31.75 5.60 0.36
C GLY A 135 31.74 6.59 -0.81
N LEU A 136 31.29 6.15 -1.99
CA LEU A 136 31.18 7.02 -3.18
C LEU A 136 30.17 8.15 -2.97
N GLU A 137 29.10 7.87 -2.24
CA GLU A 137 28.07 8.84 -1.89
C GLU A 137 28.61 10.06 -1.12
N SER A 138 29.66 9.91 -0.32
CA SER A 138 30.33 11.03 0.36
C SER A 138 31.17 11.90 -0.58
N ARG A 139 31.67 11.33 -1.69
CA ARG A 139 32.36 12.14 -2.70
C ARG A 139 31.36 13.01 -3.46
N VAL A 140 30.18 12.46 -3.70
CA VAL A 140 29.06 13.12 -4.39
C VAL A 140 28.43 14.20 -3.51
N MET A 141 28.28 13.92 -2.21
CA MET A 141 27.55 14.76 -1.27
C MET A 141 28.37 15.01 0.01
N PRO A 142 29.54 15.69 -0.08
CA PRO A 142 30.47 15.82 1.05
C PRO A 142 29.87 16.54 2.26
N ASN A 143 28.92 17.45 2.03
CA ASN A 143 28.24 18.21 3.09
C ASN A 143 27.06 17.45 3.72
N MET A 144 26.83 16.20 3.32
CA MET A 144 25.68 15.39 3.74
C MET A 144 26.09 14.12 4.50
N GLU A 145 27.30 14.06 5.05
CA GLU A 145 27.79 12.86 5.74
C GLU A 145 26.85 12.43 6.89
N ASP A 146 26.28 13.39 7.63
CA ASP A 146 25.30 13.15 8.71
C ASP A 146 23.90 12.72 8.22
N PHE A 147 23.70 12.70 6.91
CA PHE A 147 22.46 12.32 6.24
C PHE A 147 22.62 11.00 5.48
N ILE A 148 23.83 10.43 5.46
CA ILE A 148 24.17 9.18 4.78
C ILE A 148 24.20 8.03 5.79
N PHE A 149 23.26 7.11 5.62
CA PHE A 149 23.12 5.90 6.42
C PHE A 149 23.68 4.70 5.67
N ARG A 150 24.73 4.08 6.21
CA ARG A 150 25.42 2.95 5.56
C ARG A 150 25.05 1.63 6.20
N LEU A 151 24.21 0.86 5.51
CA LEU A 151 23.67 -0.39 6.01
C LEU A 151 24.74 -1.45 6.30
N ASN A 152 25.84 -1.45 5.56
CA ASN A 152 26.87 -2.48 5.71
C ASN A 152 28.18 -1.93 6.28
N GLY A 153 28.17 -0.72 6.85
CA GLY A 153 29.37 -0.02 7.31
C GLY A 153 30.11 0.74 6.20
N ASP A 154 31.36 1.12 6.46
CA ASP A 154 32.13 2.03 5.61
C ASP A 154 33.55 1.51 5.37
N ASN A 155 33.85 1.11 4.13
CA ASN A 155 35.16 0.59 3.76
C ASN A 155 36.26 1.66 3.84
N ARG A 156 35.93 2.95 3.79
CA ARG A 156 36.91 4.04 3.94
C ARG A 156 37.51 4.06 5.35
N ARG A 157 36.80 3.52 6.34
CA ARG A 157 37.27 3.44 7.72
C ARG A 157 37.93 2.09 7.99
N LEU A 158 38.97 2.10 8.80
CA LEU A 158 39.61 0.88 9.29
C LEU A 158 39.41 0.78 10.81
N LEU A 159 39.22 -0.42 11.33
CA LEU A 159 39.14 -0.67 12.76
C LEU A 159 39.96 -1.90 13.12
N CYS A 160 40.26 -2.07 14.41
CA CYS A 160 40.80 -3.33 14.91
C CYS A 160 39.74 -4.03 15.76
N GLY A 161 39.99 -5.29 16.12
CA GLY A 161 39.08 -6.09 16.93
C GLY A 161 39.04 -5.74 18.42
N ARG A 162 39.61 -4.60 18.83
CA ARG A 162 39.56 -4.14 20.22
C ARG A 162 38.25 -3.40 20.48
N ASP A 163 37.62 -3.73 21.60
CA ASP A 163 36.43 -3.01 22.08
C ASP A 163 36.71 -1.50 22.15
N ARG A 164 35.79 -0.70 21.61
CA ARG A 164 35.88 0.77 21.58
C ARG A 164 37.07 1.32 20.78
N CYS A 165 37.59 0.56 19.81
CA CYS A 165 38.47 1.13 18.79
C CYS A 165 37.75 2.29 18.09
N LEU A 166 38.34 3.49 18.12
CA LEU A 166 37.78 4.66 17.42
C LEU A 166 37.88 4.54 15.89
N GLY A 167 38.70 3.59 15.42
CA GLY A 167 39.04 3.40 14.03
C GLY A 167 40.04 4.43 13.51
N ILE A 168 40.52 4.16 12.30
CA ILE A 168 41.23 5.09 11.42
C ILE A 168 40.16 5.75 10.56
N GLN A 169 40.21 7.08 10.47
CA GLN A 169 39.24 7.86 9.71
C GLN A 169 39.49 7.75 8.20
N PRO A 170 38.50 8.08 7.35
CA PRO A 170 38.61 7.98 5.90
C PRO A 170 39.87 8.63 5.32
N GLU A 171 40.27 9.78 5.85
CA GLU A 171 41.39 10.61 5.36
C GLU A 171 42.74 9.90 5.58
N ASP A 172 42.89 9.24 6.73
CA ASP A 172 44.12 8.55 7.14
C ASP A 172 44.22 7.13 6.57
N SER A 173 43.12 6.54 6.10
CA SER A 173 43.07 5.16 5.61
C SER A 173 44.02 4.90 4.44
N THR A 174 44.25 5.92 3.62
CA THR A 174 45.12 5.86 2.43
C THR A 174 46.56 5.46 2.77
N MET A 175 47.07 5.85 3.94
CA MET A 175 48.42 5.51 4.39
C MET A 175 48.62 4.01 4.64
N TYR A 176 47.53 3.25 4.81
CA TYR A 176 47.58 1.83 5.10
C TYR A 176 47.31 0.96 3.87
N ASP A 177 46.87 1.54 2.75
CA ASP A 177 46.39 0.74 1.62
C ASP A 177 47.48 -0.09 0.93
N GLU A 178 48.69 0.45 0.74
CA GLU A 178 49.81 -0.35 0.20
C GLU A 178 50.17 -1.51 1.12
N ALA A 179 50.26 -1.25 2.44
CA ALA A 179 50.55 -2.29 3.42
C ALA A 179 49.44 -3.37 3.49
N LEU A 180 48.18 -2.99 3.29
CA LEU A 180 47.04 -3.93 3.25
C LEU A 180 46.99 -4.73 1.95
N LEU A 181 47.44 -4.15 0.83
CA LEU A 181 47.59 -4.84 -0.45
C LEU A 181 48.70 -5.88 -0.42
N ASP A 182 49.80 -5.59 0.27
CA ASP A 182 50.94 -6.50 0.46
C ASP A 182 50.68 -7.57 1.53
N ALA A 183 49.63 -7.41 2.35
CA ALA A 183 49.32 -8.31 3.46
C ALA A 183 49.26 -9.81 3.05
N PRO A 184 48.72 -10.20 1.88
CA PRO A 184 48.74 -11.59 1.45
C PRO A 184 50.16 -12.15 1.28
N ILE A 185 51.07 -11.35 0.70
CA ILE A 185 52.49 -11.71 0.50
C ILE A 185 53.17 -11.84 1.87
N THR A 186 52.92 -10.88 2.78
CA THR A 186 53.45 -10.94 4.14
C THR A 186 53.00 -12.21 4.85
N VAL A 187 51.71 -12.56 4.79
CA VAL A 187 51.20 -13.79 5.43
C VAL A 187 51.78 -15.06 4.81
N GLN A 188 52.02 -15.11 3.49
CA GLN A 188 52.71 -16.26 2.88
C GLN A 188 54.14 -16.41 3.40
N THR A 189 54.82 -15.30 3.64
CA THR A 189 56.26 -15.28 3.98
C THR A 189 56.50 -15.45 5.48
N THR A 190 55.71 -14.76 6.32
CA THR A 190 55.91 -14.68 7.77
C THR A 190 54.84 -15.42 8.58
N GLY A 191 53.74 -15.80 7.94
CA GLY A 191 52.56 -16.37 8.61
C GLY A 191 51.78 -15.37 9.46
N ARG A 192 52.03 -14.05 9.35
CA ARG A 192 51.38 -13.00 10.16
C ARG A 192 50.99 -11.76 9.34
N ILE A 193 49.95 -11.04 9.79
CA ILE A 193 49.57 -9.71 9.27
C ILE A 193 50.18 -8.65 10.19
N ASP A 194 51.02 -7.78 9.63
CA ASP A 194 51.77 -6.77 10.41
C ASP A 194 51.12 -5.37 10.39
N VAL A 195 49.97 -5.22 9.74
CA VAL A 195 49.22 -3.95 9.68
C VAL A 195 48.37 -3.77 10.94
N LEU A 196 48.97 -3.22 12.00
CA LEU A 196 48.37 -3.07 13.32
C LEU A 196 47.86 -1.65 13.60
N CYS A 197 46.78 -1.54 14.38
CA CYS A 197 46.22 -0.28 14.84
C CYS A 197 47.14 0.37 15.88
N GLN A 198 47.88 1.40 15.47
CA GLN A 198 48.84 2.08 16.34
C GLN A 198 48.18 2.77 17.55
N GLY A 199 47.01 3.37 17.36
CA GLY A 199 46.28 4.03 18.45
C GLY A 199 45.82 3.07 19.54
N CYS A 200 45.40 1.84 19.18
CA CYS A 200 45.07 0.81 20.16
C CYS A 200 46.32 0.14 20.73
N ARG A 201 47.39 0.02 19.95
CA ARG A 201 48.68 -0.54 20.39
C ARG A 201 49.36 0.34 21.42
N SER A 202 49.39 1.67 21.24
CA SER A 202 49.99 2.60 22.20
C SER A 202 49.23 2.62 23.54
N LYS A 203 47.90 2.50 23.50
CA LYS A 203 47.03 2.35 24.68
C LYS A 203 47.04 0.93 25.28
N TRP A 204 47.79 0.00 24.71
CA TRP A 204 47.85 -1.37 25.19
C TRP A 204 48.97 -1.53 26.21
N ILE A 205 48.61 -1.39 27.48
CA ILE A 205 49.50 -1.71 28.60
C ILE A 205 49.49 -3.24 28.77
N LYS A 206 50.64 -3.89 28.56
CA LYS A 206 50.84 -5.34 28.70
C LYS A 206 50.84 -5.77 30.17
N THR A 207 49.71 -5.68 30.85
CA THR A 207 49.52 -6.32 32.15
C THR A 207 49.39 -7.84 31.98
N ALA A 208 49.75 -8.63 32.99
CA ALA A 208 49.66 -10.09 32.93
C ALA A 208 48.22 -10.59 32.67
N LEU A 209 47.21 -9.83 33.11
CA LEU A 209 45.79 -10.05 32.83
C LEU A 209 45.39 -9.69 31.40
N SER A 210 45.94 -8.61 30.82
CA SER A 210 45.62 -8.21 29.44
C SER A 210 46.22 -9.16 28.40
N LYS A 211 47.40 -9.73 28.67
CA LYS A 211 48.02 -10.78 27.83
C LYS A 211 47.17 -12.04 27.68
N ARG A 212 46.30 -12.34 28.66
CA ARG A 212 45.42 -13.52 28.63
C ARG A 212 44.13 -13.29 27.82
N LYS A 213 43.72 -12.04 27.61
CA LYS A 213 42.45 -11.70 26.93
C LYS A 213 42.62 -11.23 25.48
N TYR A 214 43.71 -10.55 25.15
CA TYR A 214 43.88 -9.95 23.82
C TYR A 214 45.32 -10.14 23.32
N GLY A 215 45.48 -10.72 22.13
CA GLY A 215 46.76 -10.87 21.44
C GLY A 215 46.91 -9.89 20.28
N ASP A 216 48.09 -9.83 19.65
CA ASP A 216 48.37 -8.90 18.52
C ASP A 216 47.38 -9.05 17.36
N LYS A 217 46.76 -10.24 17.19
CA LYS A 217 45.68 -10.49 16.22
C LYS A 217 44.47 -9.57 16.37
N THR A 218 44.15 -9.14 17.60
CA THR A 218 43.02 -8.24 17.86
C THR A 218 43.34 -6.80 17.46
N LEU A 219 44.63 -6.47 17.34
CA LEU A 219 45.09 -5.16 16.92
C LEU A 219 45.22 -5.03 15.39
N VAL A 220 45.09 -6.13 14.64
CA VAL A 220 45.15 -6.11 13.17
C VAL A 220 44.02 -5.25 12.61
N LEU A 221 44.39 -4.29 11.77
CA LEU A 221 43.44 -3.42 11.07
C LEU A 221 42.64 -4.20 10.05
N ARG A 222 41.35 -3.86 9.94
CA ARG A 222 40.38 -4.42 9.01
C ARG A 222 39.37 -3.34 8.59
N PRO A 223 38.69 -3.50 7.44
CA PRO A 223 37.62 -2.59 7.02
C PRO A 223 36.49 -2.50 8.07
N ALA A 224 35.90 -1.32 8.23
CA ALA A 224 34.75 -1.10 9.10
C ALA A 224 33.42 -1.51 8.44
N VAL A 225 33.36 -2.74 7.94
CA VAL A 225 32.24 -3.29 7.15
C VAL A 225 31.64 -4.52 7.83
N GLN A 226 30.31 -4.59 7.91
CA GLN A 226 29.58 -5.66 8.58
C GLN A 226 28.23 -5.94 7.89
N PHE A 227 27.99 -7.21 7.51
CA PHE A 227 26.73 -7.65 6.85
C PHE A 227 25.70 -8.27 7.80
N GLU A 228 26.10 -8.63 9.01
CA GLU A 228 25.24 -9.21 10.04
C GLU A 228 25.14 -8.23 11.18
N LEU A 229 24.27 -7.24 10.99
CA LEU A 229 23.93 -6.26 12.00
C LEU A 229 22.71 -6.73 12.80
N ASP A 230 22.69 -6.34 14.07
CA ASP A 230 21.58 -6.64 14.95
C ASP A 230 20.33 -5.86 14.50
N ALA A 231 19.18 -6.53 14.47
CA ALA A 231 17.91 -5.89 14.17
C ALA A 231 17.58 -4.79 15.20
N GLU A 232 18.04 -4.94 16.45
CA GLU A 232 17.83 -3.94 17.50
C GLU A 232 18.63 -2.66 17.24
N TYR A 233 19.86 -2.78 16.71
CA TYR A 233 20.66 -1.63 16.31
C TYR A 233 19.96 -0.81 15.22
N TRP A 234 19.48 -1.49 14.17
CA TRP A 234 18.79 -0.84 13.06
C TRP A 234 17.47 -0.22 13.47
N LYS A 235 16.72 -0.89 14.35
CA LYS A 235 15.49 -0.32 14.87
C LYS A 235 15.73 1.04 15.53
N ASN A 236 16.76 1.14 16.37
CA ASN A 236 17.08 2.40 17.05
C ASN A 236 17.57 3.48 16.07
N GLU A 237 18.40 3.12 15.10
CA GLU A 237 18.92 4.03 14.08
C GLU A 237 17.80 4.56 13.16
N VAL A 238 16.88 3.69 12.76
CA VAL A 238 15.73 4.02 11.94
C VAL A 238 14.77 4.94 12.70
N GLU A 239 14.41 4.57 13.92
CA GLU A 239 13.49 5.36 14.76
C GLU A 239 14.07 6.73 15.12
N SER A 240 15.36 6.81 15.44
CA SER A 240 15.97 8.04 15.95
C SER A 240 16.44 9.00 14.84
N ASN A 241 16.92 8.48 13.70
CA ASN A 241 17.61 9.29 12.70
C ASN A 241 16.95 9.27 11.32
N MET A 242 16.45 8.12 10.86
CA MET A 242 15.91 8.02 9.49
C MET A 242 14.46 8.43 9.37
N LEU A 243 13.58 7.97 10.27
CA LEU A 243 12.15 8.27 10.24
C LEU A 243 11.86 9.78 10.29
N PRO A 244 12.49 10.57 11.20
CA PRO A 244 12.26 12.02 11.22
C PRO A 244 12.61 12.70 9.89
N ARG A 245 13.57 12.17 9.14
CA ARG A 245 13.97 12.70 7.82
C ARG A 245 13.00 12.23 6.73
N ALA A 246 12.56 10.99 6.78
CA ALA A 246 11.54 10.45 5.87
C ALA A 246 10.20 11.18 6.04
N GLU A 247 9.82 11.56 7.27
CA GLU A 247 8.64 12.38 7.56
C GLU A 247 8.73 13.82 7.01
N LEU A 248 9.90 14.28 6.57
CA LEU A 248 10.05 15.55 5.86
C LEU A 248 10.02 15.37 4.34
N SER A 249 9.99 14.13 3.86
CA SER A 249 10.20 13.80 2.46
C SER A 249 8.89 13.68 1.69
N GLN A 250 8.88 14.27 0.49
CA GLN A 250 7.80 14.14 -0.49
C GLN A 250 7.99 12.91 -1.38
N LEU A 251 9.23 12.44 -1.50
CA LEU A 251 9.60 11.31 -2.36
C LEU A 251 10.55 10.37 -1.63
N LEU A 252 10.21 9.09 -1.59
CA LEU A 252 11.14 7.99 -1.34
C LEU A 252 11.57 7.40 -2.68
N LEU A 253 12.82 7.64 -3.09
CA LEU A 253 13.36 7.13 -4.35
C LEU A 253 14.26 5.93 -4.09
N ILE A 254 13.78 4.73 -4.45
CA ILE A 254 14.51 3.48 -4.27
C ILE A 254 15.19 3.11 -5.59
N VAL A 255 16.52 3.17 -5.66
CA VAL A 255 17.29 3.01 -6.90
C VAL A 255 18.11 1.72 -6.89
N GLU A 256 17.71 0.80 -7.77
CA GLU A 256 18.27 -0.54 -8.04
C GLU A 256 18.71 -1.31 -6.78
N HIS A 257 18.05 -1.03 -5.66
CA HIS A 257 18.25 -1.77 -4.44
C HIS A 257 17.43 -3.07 -4.51
N PRO A 258 18.03 -4.24 -4.27
CA PRO A 258 17.27 -5.49 -4.25
C PRO A 258 16.38 -5.54 -3.01
N ILE A 259 15.07 -5.36 -3.18
CA ILE A 259 14.10 -5.54 -2.12
C ILE A 259 13.75 -7.03 -2.07
N LYS A 260 14.08 -7.68 -0.96
CA LYS A 260 13.75 -9.09 -0.71
C LYS A 260 12.69 -9.14 0.37
N PRO A 261 11.56 -9.84 0.15
CA PRO A 261 10.48 -9.88 1.13
C PRO A 261 10.99 -10.40 2.47
N ARG A 262 10.61 -9.75 3.58
CA ARG A 262 11.01 -10.12 4.95
C ARG A 262 12.51 -10.01 5.21
N SER A 263 13.23 -9.23 4.41
CA SER A 263 14.59 -8.83 4.76
C SER A 263 14.53 -7.62 5.69
N LEU A 264 15.55 -7.44 6.53
CA LEU A 264 15.64 -6.26 7.39
C LEU A 264 15.50 -4.96 6.58
N ILE A 265 16.05 -4.92 5.37
CA ILE A 265 15.96 -3.74 4.50
C ILE A 265 14.53 -3.51 4.00
N ASP A 266 13.76 -4.58 3.74
CA ASP A 266 12.35 -4.47 3.37
C ASP A 266 11.51 -3.90 4.51
N ASP A 267 11.79 -4.32 5.76
CA ASP A 267 11.14 -3.75 6.95
C ASP A 267 11.47 -2.25 7.09
N VAL A 268 12.76 -1.87 6.94
CA VAL A 268 13.19 -0.45 6.99
C VAL A 268 12.57 0.37 5.87
N VAL A 269 12.58 -0.14 4.63
CA VAL A 269 11.97 0.56 3.48
C VAL A 269 10.47 0.73 3.67
N SER A 270 9.79 -0.27 4.24
CA SER A 270 8.36 -0.17 4.58
C SER A 270 8.09 0.92 5.61
N ASP A 271 8.90 1.01 6.68
CA ASP A 271 8.74 2.05 7.70
C ASP A 271 9.01 3.46 7.13
N LEU A 272 10.02 3.60 6.26
CA LEU A 272 10.30 4.86 5.56
C LEU A 272 9.18 5.24 4.59
N ALA A 273 8.63 4.27 3.86
CA ALA A 273 7.51 4.47 2.95
C ALA A 273 6.26 4.94 3.71
N ASP A 274 5.94 4.30 4.84
CA ASP A 274 4.83 4.71 5.71
C ASP A 274 5.02 6.15 6.22
N ALA A 275 6.26 6.55 6.54
CA ALA A 275 6.58 7.92 6.94
C ALA A 275 6.35 8.94 5.80
N VAL A 276 6.78 8.62 4.58
CA VAL A 276 6.59 9.48 3.40
C VAL A 276 5.10 9.56 3.02
N HIS A 277 4.37 8.45 3.06
CA HIS A 277 2.93 8.42 2.75
C HIS A 277 2.08 9.23 3.74
N LYS A 278 2.47 9.32 5.01
CA LYS A 278 1.79 10.19 6.00
C LYS A 278 1.78 11.67 5.57
N MET A 279 2.74 12.07 4.73
CA MET A 279 2.88 13.42 4.22
C MET A 279 2.36 13.59 2.79
N SER A 280 1.53 12.65 2.31
CA SER A 280 1.06 12.60 0.92
C SER A 280 2.17 12.47 -0.13
N GLY A 281 3.37 12.02 0.29
CA GLY A 281 4.48 11.75 -0.63
C GLY A 281 4.30 10.46 -1.42
N ALA A 282 5.24 10.17 -2.32
CA ALA A 282 5.25 8.95 -3.14
C ALA A 282 6.51 8.11 -2.94
N VAL A 283 6.40 6.82 -3.23
CA VAL A 283 7.47 5.84 -3.19
C VAL A 283 7.69 5.27 -4.59
N ILE A 284 8.81 5.62 -5.19
CA ILE A 284 9.17 5.24 -6.57
C ILE A 284 10.33 4.25 -6.55
N TYR A 285 10.09 3.07 -7.12
CA TYR A 285 11.13 2.07 -7.31
C TYR A 285 11.72 2.16 -8.72
N VAL A 286 13.04 2.23 -8.83
CA VAL A 286 13.76 2.35 -10.10
C VAL A 286 14.59 1.09 -10.27
N SER A 287 14.26 0.28 -11.26
CA SER A 287 14.98 -0.95 -11.55
C SER A 287 14.69 -1.42 -12.98
N SER A 288 15.72 -1.85 -13.70
CA SER A 288 15.55 -2.52 -15.00
C SER A 288 14.86 -3.88 -14.85
N ASP A 289 15.12 -4.56 -13.74
CA ASP A 289 14.57 -5.88 -13.43
C ASP A 289 13.21 -5.76 -12.75
N LEU A 290 12.30 -6.66 -13.12
CA LEU A 290 11.07 -6.88 -12.37
C LEU A 290 11.40 -7.52 -11.02
N PRO A 291 10.81 -7.05 -9.91
CA PRO A 291 11.03 -7.63 -8.61
C PRO A 291 10.62 -9.10 -8.60
N LYS A 292 11.53 -9.96 -8.15
CA LYS A 292 11.31 -11.41 -8.10
C LYS A 292 10.40 -11.76 -6.92
N GLY A 293 9.31 -12.48 -7.18
CA GLY A 293 8.40 -13.04 -6.17
C GLY A 293 6.96 -12.53 -6.26
N LYS A 294 6.02 -13.29 -5.70
CA LYS A 294 4.59 -12.91 -5.58
C LYS A 294 4.33 -11.92 -4.42
N ALA A 295 5.37 -11.27 -3.91
CA ALA A 295 5.25 -10.40 -2.75
C ALA A 295 4.52 -9.11 -3.13
N THR A 296 3.54 -8.77 -2.31
CA THR A 296 2.79 -7.52 -2.32
C THR A 296 3.65 -6.44 -1.69
N TYR A 297 4.49 -5.76 -2.46
CA TYR A 297 5.14 -4.53 -1.99
C TYR A 297 4.09 -3.42 -1.99
N THR A 298 3.21 -3.44 -0.98
CA THR A 298 2.07 -2.52 -0.88
C THR A 298 2.49 -1.08 -0.60
N HIS A 299 3.74 -0.88 -0.18
CA HIS A 299 4.32 0.41 0.15
C HIS A 299 5.00 1.10 -1.05
N ILE A 300 5.03 0.47 -2.24
CA ILE A 300 5.60 1.07 -3.47
C ILE A 300 4.45 1.55 -4.37
N ASP A 301 4.46 2.82 -4.75
CA ASP A 301 3.38 3.41 -5.56
C ASP A 301 3.55 3.15 -7.06
N ALA A 302 4.80 3.15 -7.55
CA ALA A 302 5.13 2.82 -8.93
C ALA A 302 6.56 2.32 -9.07
N GLN A 303 6.79 1.50 -10.10
CA GLN A 303 8.14 1.17 -10.58
C GLN A 303 8.41 1.86 -11.91
N LEU A 304 9.54 2.56 -12.01
CA LEU A 304 10.14 3.00 -13.26
C LEU A 304 11.10 1.93 -13.77
N GLN A 305 10.74 1.29 -14.89
CA GLN A 305 11.56 0.25 -15.49
C GLN A 305 12.69 0.87 -16.33
N THR A 306 13.75 1.28 -15.64
CA THR A 306 14.93 1.94 -16.22
C THR A 306 16.16 1.68 -15.37
N THR A 307 17.35 1.91 -15.93
CA THR A 307 18.61 1.91 -15.16
C THR A 307 18.81 3.23 -14.42
N ALA A 308 19.65 3.25 -13.40
CA ALA A 308 19.98 4.48 -12.66
C ALA A 308 20.62 5.57 -13.54
N PRO A 309 21.59 5.28 -14.44
CA PRO A 309 22.15 6.29 -15.34
C PRO A 309 21.11 6.86 -16.32
N ASP A 310 20.25 6.02 -16.90
CA ASP A 310 19.21 6.46 -17.84
C ASP A 310 18.17 7.35 -17.15
N LEU A 311 17.77 6.99 -15.92
CA LEU A 311 16.90 7.85 -15.12
C LEU A 311 17.57 9.21 -14.90
N ALA A 312 18.85 9.20 -14.54
CA ALA A 312 19.58 10.41 -14.23
C ALA A 312 19.64 11.39 -15.39
N LEU A 313 19.98 10.91 -16.59
CA LEU A 313 19.99 11.74 -17.80
C LEU A 313 18.61 12.37 -18.05
N ARG A 314 17.55 11.58 -17.96
CA ARG A 314 16.18 12.06 -18.23
C ARG A 314 15.68 13.04 -17.16
N VAL A 315 16.03 12.82 -15.89
CA VAL A 315 15.69 13.75 -14.80
C VAL A 315 16.45 15.06 -14.97
N ILE A 316 17.73 15.03 -15.35
CA ILE A 316 18.53 16.22 -15.64
C ILE A 316 17.92 16.99 -16.82
N GLU A 317 17.56 16.32 -17.91
CA GLU A 317 16.91 16.94 -19.07
C GLU A 317 15.53 17.53 -18.72
N ALA A 318 14.70 16.79 -17.99
CA ALA A 318 13.40 17.29 -17.52
C ALA A 318 13.58 18.55 -16.65
N ARG A 319 14.58 18.54 -15.76
CA ARG A 319 14.89 19.69 -14.92
C ARG A 319 15.36 20.91 -15.70
N GLN A 320 16.20 20.73 -16.71
CA GLN A 320 16.64 21.84 -17.57
C GLN A 320 15.46 22.48 -18.30
N ARG A 321 14.49 21.67 -18.76
CA ARG A 321 13.25 22.18 -19.36
C ARG A 321 12.41 22.97 -18.36
N LEU A 322 12.28 22.47 -17.13
CA LEU A 322 11.55 23.15 -16.05
C LEU A 322 12.22 24.47 -15.63
N ASP A 323 13.54 24.47 -15.46
CA ASP A 323 14.31 25.68 -15.12
C ASP A 323 14.20 26.73 -16.25
N HIS A 324 14.09 26.31 -17.52
CA HIS A 324 13.85 27.22 -18.65
C HIS A 324 12.42 27.79 -18.63
N PHE A 325 11.42 26.95 -18.37
CA PHE A 325 10.03 27.35 -18.29
C PHE A 325 9.78 28.35 -17.14
N ASN A 326 10.29 28.05 -15.93
CA ASN A 326 10.12 28.91 -14.76
C ASN A 326 10.76 30.30 -14.94
N LYS A 327 11.89 30.37 -15.66
CA LYS A 327 12.52 31.66 -16.00
C LYS A 327 11.69 32.49 -16.97
N GLN A 328 10.84 31.87 -17.79
CA GLN A 328 9.98 32.55 -18.75
C GLN A 328 8.63 32.95 -18.15
N SER A 329 8.06 32.11 -17.28
CA SER A 329 6.75 32.35 -16.68
C SER A 329 6.78 33.37 -15.54
N GLY A 330 7.90 33.55 -14.85
CA GLY A 330 8.02 34.50 -13.71
C GLY A 330 7.27 34.06 -12.44
N ASP A 331 6.36 33.10 -12.55
CA ASP A 331 5.64 32.49 -11.45
C ASP A 331 6.38 31.21 -11.00
N GLU A 332 6.96 31.24 -9.80
CA GLU A 332 7.33 30.01 -9.09
C GLU A 332 6.05 29.35 -8.59
N GLU A 333 5.48 28.47 -9.42
CA GLU A 333 4.37 27.61 -9.00
C GLU A 333 4.85 26.73 -7.84
N TYR A 334 4.38 27.04 -6.63
CA TYR A 334 4.67 26.26 -5.45
C TYR A 334 4.10 24.85 -5.63
N VAL A 335 4.99 23.86 -5.68
CA VAL A 335 4.63 22.45 -5.74
C VAL A 335 4.00 22.06 -4.41
N GLY A 336 2.67 22.12 -4.34
CA GLY A 336 1.89 21.76 -3.15
C GLY A 336 2.16 20.32 -2.69
N SER A 337 1.80 20.03 -1.43
CA SER A 337 1.95 18.70 -0.80
C SER A 337 1.28 17.56 -1.59
N ASP A 338 0.34 17.89 -2.46
CA ASP A 338 -0.52 16.92 -3.14
C ASP A 338 -0.07 16.60 -4.58
N PHE A 339 1.02 17.19 -5.08
CA PHE A 339 1.41 17.00 -6.48
C PHE A 339 1.74 15.53 -6.81
N TRP A 340 2.36 14.80 -5.87
CA TRP A 340 2.68 13.38 -6.06
C TRP A 340 1.41 12.54 -6.13
N PHE A 341 0.35 12.93 -5.43
CA PHE A 341 -0.93 12.26 -5.51
C PHE A 341 -1.54 12.40 -6.92
N ASP A 342 -1.54 13.61 -7.48
CA ASP A 342 -2.03 13.87 -8.85
C ASP A 342 -1.21 13.10 -9.88
N VAL A 343 0.11 13.13 -9.73
CA VAL A 343 1.01 12.37 -10.58
C VAL A 343 0.69 10.89 -10.47
N ILE A 344 0.68 10.26 -9.28
CA ILE A 344 0.44 8.81 -9.14
C ILE A 344 -0.95 8.39 -9.63
N ARG A 345 -1.99 9.22 -9.43
CA ARG A 345 -3.39 8.85 -9.71
C ARG A 345 -3.95 9.23 -11.07
N ASN A 346 -3.29 10.08 -11.87
CA ASN A 346 -3.71 10.41 -13.24
C ASN A 346 -3.56 9.24 -14.26
N GLN A 347 -3.90 8.01 -13.86
CA GLN A 347 -3.97 6.80 -14.69
C GLN A 347 -5.17 6.76 -15.65
N LEU A 348 -6.01 7.80 -15.71
CA LEU A 348 -7.14 7.87 -16.63
C LEU A 348 -6.82 8.85 -17.76
N ALA A 349 -6.11 8.38 -18.79
CA ALA A 349 -6.27 8.99 -20.10
C ALA A 349 -7.73 8.75 -20.53
N GLY A 350 -8.52 9.82 -20.57
CA GLY A 350 -9.82 9.79 -21.25
C GLY A 350 -9.55 9.55 -22.74
N THR A 351 -9.79 8.32 -23.21
CA THR A 351 -9.87 8.07 -24.64
C THR A 351 -11.07 8.85 -25.17
N SER A 352 -10.81 9.95 -25.86
CA SER A 352 -11.80 10.60 -26.72
C SER A 352 -12.20 9.60 -27.80
N HIS A 353 -13.40 9.03 -27.67
CA HIS A 353 -13.97 8.24 -28.75
C HIS A 353 -14.34 9.19 -29.89
N MET A 354 -13.58 9.17 -30.97
CA MET A 354 -14.10 9.54 -32.29
C MET A 354 -15.20 8.55 -32.64
N GLU A 355 -16.37 9.06 -33.02
CA GLU A 355 -17.47 8.25 -33.55
C GLU A 355 -16.96 7.45 -34.76
N ALA A 356 -16.93 6.12 -34.63
CA ALA A 356 -16.50 5.22 -35.68
C ALA A 356 -17.64 5.00 -36.70
N PRO A 357 -17.32 4.84 -38.00
CA PRO A 357 -18.32 4.63 -39.05
C PRO A 357 -19.11 3.32 -38.87
N ASP A 358 -20.39 3.34 -39.23
CA ASP A 358 -21.30 2.19 -39.18
C ASP A 358 -20.74 0.99 -39.95
N HIS A 359 -20.29 -0.03 -39.21
CA HIS A 359 -19.77 -1.26 -39.79
C HIS A 359 -20.90 -2.32 -39.89
N VAL A 360 -21.12 -2.89 -41.08
CA VAL A 360 -22.21 -3.85 -41.39
C VAL A 360 -21.86 -5.31 -41.03
N GLY A 361 -20.89 -5.52 -40.13
CA GLY A 361 -20.38 -6.85 -39.74
C GLY A 361 -20.93 -7.38 -38.43
N GLU A 362 -20.57 -8.62 -38.07
CA GLU A 362 -20.82 -9.15 -36.74
C GLU A 362 -20.04 -8.34 -35.70
N VAL A 363 -20.68 -8.05 -34.56
CA VAL A 363 -20.07 -7.26 -33.49
C VAL A 363 -20.13 -8.01 -32.16
N CYS A 364 -19.18 -7.72 -31.29
CA CYS A 364 -19.21 -8.17 -29.90
C CYS A 364 -20.43 -7.59 -29.20
N GLU A 365 -21.30 -8.44 -28.66
CA GLU A 365 -22.52 -8.08 -27.94
C GLU A 365 -22.25 -7.22 -26.68
N ARG A 366 -21.00 -7.17 -26.21
CA ARG A 366 -20.62 -6.45 -24.99
C ARG A 366 -19.93 -5.11 -25.19
N CYS A 367 -19.16 -4.96 -26.26
CA CYS A 367 -18.36 -3.75 -26.49
C CYS A 367 -18.42 -3.24 -27.94
N SER A 368 -19.29 -3.83 -28.75
CA SER A 368 -19.50 -3.49 -30.17
C SER A 368 -18.25 -3.60 -31.06
N MET A 369 -17.17 -4.25 -30.59
CA MET A 369 -15.98 -4.51 -31.40
C MET A 369 -16.32 -5.41 -32.58
N SER A 370 -15.92 -5.02 -33.77
CA SER A 370 -16.31 -5.63 -35.06
C SER A 370 -15.18 -6.38 -35.77
N VAL A 371 -14.06 -6.67 -35.09
CA VAL A 371 -12.90 -7.37 -35.67
C VAL A 371 -13.16 -8.88 -35.70
N PRO A 372 -13.46 -9.50 -36.86
CA PRO A 372 -13.98 -10.87 -36.93
C PRO A 372 -13.05 -11.93 -36.31
N GLU A 373 -11.72 -11.73 -36.38
CA GLU A 373 -10.71 -12.64 -35.88
C GLU A 373 -10.76 -12.81 -34.35
N TYR A 374 -11.24 -11.76 -33.65
CA TYR A 374 -11.39 -11.72 -32.21
C TYR A 374 -12.80 -12.05 -31.74
N LEU A 375 -13.74 -12.36 -32.64
CA LEU A 375 -15.08 -12.75 -32.27
C LEU A 375 -15.19 -14.26 -32.08
N VAL A 376 -15.88 -14.66 -31.01
CA VAL A 376 -16.32 -16.03 -30.78
C VAL A 376 -17.83 -16.06 -30.64
N ARG A 377 -18.45 -17.03 -31.31
CA ARG A 377 -19.90 -17.29 -31.19
C ARG A 377 -20.19 -18.23 -30.04
N CYS A 378 -21.14 -17.85 -29.20
CA CYS A 378 -21.70 -18.76 -28.20
C CYS A 378 -22.44 -19.90 -28.92
N ARG A 379 -22.06 -21.16 -28.69
CA ARG A 379 -22.73 -22.31 -29.34
C ARG A 379 -24.20 -22.47 -28.93
N ALA A 380 -24.62 -21.86 -27.82
CA ALA A 380 -25.98 -21.93 -27.30
C ALA A 380 -26.89 -20.83 -27.87
N CYS A 381 -26.54 -19.55 -27.68
CA CYS A 381 -27.36 -18.42 -28.12
C CYS A 381 -26.95 -17.80 -29.47
N GLN A 382 -25.85 -18.26 -30.07
CA GLN A 382 -25.25 -17.74 -31.31
C GLN A 382 -24.69 -16.31 -31.24
N SER A 383 -24.84 -15.58 -30.12
CA SER A 383 -24.26 -14.23 -29.97
C SER A 383 -22.73 -14.22 -30.04
N CYS A 384 -22.18 -13.13 -30.58
CA CYS A 384 -20.73 -12.92 -30.74
C CYS A 384 -20.12 -12.16 -29.56
N PHE A 385 -18.94 -12.58 -29.11
CA PHE A 385 -18.19 -11.92 -28.04
C PHE A 385 -16.74 -11.74 -28.46
N CYS A 386 -16.14 -10.58 -28.15
CA CYS A 386 -14.72 -10.41 -28.33
C CYS A 386 -13.94 -11.20 -27.27
N HIS A 387 -12.92 -11.95 -27.69
CA HIS A 387 -12.16 -12.83 -26.82
C HIS A 387 -10.65 -12.65 -26.96
N ARG A 388 -9.90 -13.07 -25.94
CA ARG A 388 -8.45 -13.32 -26.03
C ARG A 388 -8.05 -14.53 -25.17
N ARG A 389 -6.92 -15.16 -25.50
CA ARG A 389 -6.35 -16.25 -24.68
C ARG A 389 -5.44 -15.64 -23.61
N VAL A 390 -5.46 -16.19 -22.39
CA VAL A 390 -4.46 -15.86 -21.38
C VAL A 390 -3.13 -16.49 -21.84
N GLY A 391 -2.26 -15.68 -22.44
CA GLY A 391 -0.86 -16.06 -22.61
C GLY A 391 -0.28 -16.30 -21.22
N TYR A 392 0.36 -17.45 -20.99
CA TYR A 392 1.29 -17.50 -19.87
C TYR A 392 2.38 -16.49 -20.19
N ASP A 393 2.52 -15.46 -19.37
CA ASP A 393 3.84 -14.87 -19.16
C ASP A 393 4.83 -16.02 -19.00
N ASP A 394 5.99 -15.92 -19.63
CA ASP A 394 7.09 -16.90 -19.67
C ASP A 394 7.71 -17.20 -18.26
N SER A 395 6.92 -17.13 -17.18
CA SER A 395 7.30 -17.22 -15.76
C SER A 395 6.67 -18.39 -14.99
N TRP A 396 5.91 -19.28 -15.64
CA TRP A 396 5.52 -20.57 -15.06
C TRP A 396 6.56 -21.62 -15.45
N ASP A 397 7.26 -22.17 -14.45
CA ASP A 397 8.40 -23.08 -14.53
C ASP A 397 8.39 -24.00 -15.76
N GLY A 398 9.43 -23.86 -16.59
CA GLY A 398 9.63 -24.57 -17.86
C GLY A 398 9.85 -26.08 -17.76
N ASP A 399 9.65 -26.71 -16.60
CA ASP A 399 9.99 -28.12 -16.39
C ASP A 399 8.86 -29.11 -16.72
N LEU A 400 7.63 -28.65 -16.98
CA LEU A 400 6.49 -29.55 -17.27
C LEU A 400 6.06 -29.63 -18.74
N VAL A 401 6.65 -28.85 -19.66
CA VAL A 401 6.17 -28.74 -21.06
C VAL A 401 7.08 -29.43 -22.09
N ALA A 402 8.19 -30.04 -21.66
CA ALA A 402 9.20 -30.61 -22.59
C ALA A 402 8.91 -32.01 -23.16
N ARG A 403 7.65 -32.51 -23.17
CA ARG A 403 7.36 -33.89 -23.64
C ARG A 403 6.52 -34.04 -24.92
N ASP A 404 5.83 -33.02 -25.37
CA ASP A 404 5.17 -33.02 -26.70
C ASP A 404 5.51 -31.70 -27.39
N GLY A 405 6.41 -31.75 -28.37
CA GLY A 405 7.09 -30.61 -29.00
C GLY A 405 6.23 -29.66 -29.84
N SER A 406 5.00 -29.35 -29.45
CA SER A 406 4.15 -28.35 -30.10
C SER A 406 3.68 -27.31 -29.09
N LEU A 407 4.48 -26.26 -28.87
CA LEU A 407 4.01 -25.04 -28.24
C LEU A 407 2.90 -24.43 -29.12
N PRO A 408 1.74 -24.04 -28.58
CA PRO A 408 0.73 -23.33 -29.36
C PRO A 408 1.31 -22.03 -29.90
N GLN A 409 1.28 -21.83 -31.23
CA GLN A 409 1.90 -20.71 -31.96
C GLN A 409 1.24 -19.34 -31.74
N ASP A 410 0.24 -19.21 -30.88
CA ASP A 410 -0.54 -17.99 -30.70
C ASP A 410 0.12 -16.97 -29.74
N LYS A 411 1.40 -16.61 -29.96
CA LYS A 411 1.94 -15.38 -29.35
C LYS A 411 1.46 -14.20 -30.22
N PRO A 412 0.74 -13.21 -29.67
CA PRO A 412 0.32 -12.06 -30.46
C PRO A 412 1.56 -11.37 -31.04
N SER A 413 1.49 -10.93 -32.31
CA SER A 413 2.56 -10.13 -32.89
C SER A 413 2.68 -8.80 -32.14
N SER A 414 3.86 -8.16 -32.22
CA SER A 414 4.06 -6.81 -31.67
C SER A 414 3.10 -5.77 -32.24
N ASP A 415 2.45 -6.09 -33.36
CA ASP A 415 1.60 -5.18 -34.15
C ASP A 415 0.11 -5.50 -33.96
N ASP A 416 -0.26 -6.27 -32.94
CA ASP A 416 -1.66 -6.60 -32.64
C ASP A 416 -2.42 -5.33 -32.18
N PRO A 417 -3.39 -4.84 -32.96
CA PRO A 417 -4.09 -3.58 -32.67
C PRO A 417 -5.04 -3.67 -31.48
N PHE A 418 -5.24 -4.86 -30.87
CA PHE A 418 -6.22 -5.06 -29.80
C PHE A 418 -5.55 -5.38 -28.44
N PRO A 419 -5.48 -4.41 -27.51
CA PRO A 419 -4.83 -4.58 -26.20
C PRO A 419 -5.46 -5.70 -25.37
N TYR A 420 -4.67 -6.39 -24.53
CA TYR A 420 -5.12 -7.59 -23.79
C TYR A 420 -6.30 -7.32 -22.87
N HIS A 421 -6.27 -6.15 -22.23
CA HIS A 421 -7.30 -5.68 -21.31
C HIS A 421 -8.58 -5.20 -22.02
N ALA A 422 -8.60 -5.15 -23.36
CA ALA A 422 -9.77 -4.69 -24.13
C ALA A 422 -10.81 -5.79 -24.37
N ALA A 423 -10.42 -7.08 -24.35
CA ALA A 423 -11.32 -8.20 -24.64
C ALA A 423 -12.43 -8.39 -23.58
N CYS A 424 -13.62 -8.77 -24.03
CA CYS A 424 -14.75 -9.03 -23.16
C CYS A 424 -14.71 -10.40 -22.50
N ILE A 425 -14.04 -11.37 -23.13
CA ILE A 425 -13.88 -12.74 -22.62
C ILE A 425 -12.40 -13.11 -22.62
N ALA A 426 -11.90 -13.64 -21.50
CA ALA A 426 -10.60 -14.32 -21.47
C ALA A 426 -10.77 -15.82 -21.18
N PHE A 427 -10.45 -16.65 -22.18
CA PHE A 427 -10.70 -18.09 -22.11
C PHE A 427 -9.92 -18.78 -20.99
N ASN A 428 -10.62 -19.65 -20.27
CA ASN A 428 -10.10 -20.61 -19.30
C ASN A 428 -9.20 -19.98 -18.22
N MET A 429 -9.40 -18.70 -17.91
CA MET A 429 -8.66 -17.97 -16.88
C MET A 429 -8.82 -18.62 -15.50
N TYR A 430 -9.96 -19.28 -15.25
CA TYR A 430 -10.30 -19.89 -13.96
C TYR A 430 -10.44 -21.41 -14.01
N SER A 431 -10.02 -22.06 -15.11
CA SER A 431 -10.07 -23.53 -15.19
C SER A 431 -9.13 -24.15 -14.16
N SER A 432 -9.70 -24.93 -13.23
CA SER A 432 -8.97 -25.62 -12.16
C SER A 432 -8.21 -26.86 -12.64
N SER A 433 -8.55 -27.39 -13.83
CA SER A 433 -8.05 -28.68 -14.32
C SER A 433 -6.63 -28.62 -14.89
N GLY A 434 -6.00 -27.43 -14.97
CA GLY A 434 -4.67 -27.23 -15.55
C GLY A 434 -4.59 -27.45 -17.07
N ARG A 435 -5.47 -28.28 -17.64
CA ARG A 435 -5.57 -28.56 -19.06
C ARG A 435 -6.41 -27.49 -19.74
N ARG A 436 -5.79 -26.67 -20.59
CA ARG A 436 -6.48 -25.69 -21.42
C ARG A 436 -6.64 -26.25 -22.83
N PRO A 437 -7.87 -26.35 -23.37
CA PRO A 437 -8.05 -26.79 -24.75
C PRO A 437 -7.33 -25.83 -25.74
N PRO A 438 -6.97 -26.30 -26.94
CA PRO A 438 -6.55 -25.45 -28.06
C PRO A 438 -7.55 -24.32 -28.31
N LEU A 439 -7.09 -23.18 -28.85
CA LEU A 439 -7.96 -22.01 -29.05
C LEU A 439 -9.16 -22.35 -29.93
N ASP A 440 -8.97 -23.11 -31.01
CA ASP A 440 -10.06 -23.54 -31.90
C ASP A 440 -11.07 -24.45 -31.21
N GLU A 441 -10.63 -25.27 -30.27
CA GLU A 441 -11.52 -26.08 -29.45
C GLU A 441 -12.27 -25.21 -28.43
N ALA A 442 -11.59 -24.27 -27.78
CA ALA A 442 -12.22 -23.30 -26.86
C ALA A 442 -13.26 -22.43 -27.60
N LYS A 443 -12.94 -21.97 -28.81
CA LYS A 443 -13.85 -21.23 -29.71
C LYS A 443 -15.07 -22.07 -30.06
N ARG A 444 -14.87 -23.30 -30.57
CA ARG A 444 -15.98 -24.20 -30.96
C ARG A 444 -16.88 -24.60 -29.79
N ASN A 445 -16.31 -24.72 -28.59
CA ASN A 445 -17.05 -25.13 -27.39
C ASN A 445 -17.51 -23.97 -26.52
N PHE A 446 -17.32 -22.72 -26.94
CA PHE A 446 -17.64 -21.56 -26.12
C PHE A 446 -19.14 -21.47 -25.83
N VAL A 447 -19.46 -21.35 -24.55
CA VAL A 447 -20.80 -21.01 -24.05
C VAL A 447 -20.63 -19.72 -23.26
N CYS A 448 -21.41 -18.68 -23.57
CA CYS A 448 -21.31 -17.40 -22.88
C CYS A 448 -21.76 -17.53 -21.41
N TYR A 449 -21.42 -16.52 -20.60
CA TYR A 449 -21.75 -16.51 -19.17
C TYR A 449 -23.25 -16.66 -18.91
N ASP A 450 -24.09 -16.08 -19.77
CA ASP A 450 -25.54 -16.11 -19.62
C ASP A 450 -26.16 -17.47 -20.00
N CYS A 451 -25.50 -18.23 -20.88
CA CYS A 451 -25.90 -19.59 -21.26
C CYS A 451 -25.23 -20.68 -20.40
N TRP A 452 -24.41 -20.31 -19.41
CA TRP A 452 -23.66 -21.28 -18.61
C TRP A 452 -24.54 -21.95 -17.55
N ASP A 453 -24.76 -23.26 -17.67
CA ASP A 453 -25.42 -24.04 -16.62
C ASP A 453 -24.48 -24.23 -15.42
N ARG A 454 -24.60 -23.32 -14.45
CA ARG A 454 -23.83 -23.34 -13.21
C ARG A 454 -24.10 -24.57 -12.35
N LYS A 455 -25.30 -25.16 -12.43
CA LYS A 455 -25.68 -26.31 -11.61
C LYS A 455 -25.03 -27.58 -12.13
N ALA A 456 -25.00 -27.77 -13.45
CA ALA A 456 -24.35 -28.92 -14.08
C ALA A 456 -22.82 -28.79 -14.16
N ASN A 457 -22.31 -27.58 -14.46
CA ASN A 457 -20.90 -27.39 -14.85
C ASN A 457 -20.06 -26.63 -13.82
N GLY A 458 -20.65 -26.17 -12.71
CA GLY A 458 -19.95 -25.42 -11.67
C GLY A 458 -19.66 -23.97 -12.05
N PHE A 459 -18.55 -23.42 -11.56
CA PHE A 459 -18.17 -22.02 -11.82
C PHE A 459 -17.80 -21.79 -13.30
N TYR A 460 -18.11 -20.60 -13.79
CA TYR A 460 -17.78 -20.21 -15.16
C TYR A 460 -16.25 -20.17 -15.36
N PRO A 461 -15.70 -20.88 -16.35
CA PRO A 461 -14.25 -21.08 -16.47
C PRO A 461 -13.51 -19.89 -17.12
N HIS A 462 -14.23 -18.93 -17.70
CA HIS A 462 -13.65 -17.80 -18.42
C HIS A 462 -13.76 -16.50 -17.60
N TYR A 463 -12.82 -15.58 -17.77
CA TYR A 463 -13.02 -14.22 -17.29
C TYR A 463 -13.94 -13.46 -18.23
N VAL A 464 -14.74 -12.58 -17.62
CA VAL A 464 -15.77 -11.82 -18.29
C VAL A 464 -15.59 -10.38 -17.88
N ARG A 465 -15.21 -9.52 -18.84
CA ARG A 465 -15.16 -8.08 -18.63
C ARG A 465 -16.58 -7.60 -18.29
N PRO A 466 -16.76 -6.80 -17.22
CA PRO A 466 -18.04 -6.16 -16.95
C PRO A 466 -18.50 -5.35 -18.17
N ILE A 467 -19.74 -5.58 -18.62
CA ILE A 467 -20.33 -4.85 -19.75
C ILE A 467 -20.65 -3.42 -19.31
N LEU A 468 -20.34 -2.43 -20.14
CA LEU A 468 -21.10 -1.18 -20.23
C LEU A 468 -22.49 -1.53 -20.79
N ARG A 469 -23.51 -1.63 -19.93
CA ARG A 469 -24.85 -2.09 -20.35
C ARG A 469 -25.44 -1.13 -21.40
N HIS A 470 -25.35 -1.47 -22.68
CA HIS A 470 -26.30 -0.99 -23.70
C HIS A 470 -27.59 -1.82 -23.55
N ARG A 471 -28.73 -1.12 -23.63
CA ARG A 471 -30.02 -1.57 -23.11
C ARG A 471 -30.90 -2.24 -24.16
N ASP A 472 -31.44 -3.40 -23.80
CA ASP A 472 -32.82 -3.76 -24.13
C ASP A 472 -33.69 -3.39 -22.92
N GLN A 473 -34.48 -2.31 -23.04
CA GLN A 473 -35.34 -1.83 -21.96
C GLN A 473 -36.78 -2.31 -22.20
N PRO A 474 -37.46 -2.87 -21.18
CA PRO A 474 -38.91 -2.93 -21.21
C PRO A 474 -39.45 -1.49 -21.21
N GLU A 475 -40.28 -1.18 -22.20
CA GLU A 475 -40.96 0.11 -22.32
C GLU A 475 -41.71 0.43 -21.01
N GLY A 476 -41.45 1.61 -20.43
CA GLY A 476 -42.23 2.15 -19.31
C GLY A 476 -41.55 2.22 -17.93
N THR A 477 -40.42 1.55 -17.69
CA THR A 477 -39.69 1.72 -16.41
C THR A 477 -38.79 2.95 -16.40
N GLN A 478 -39.13 3.94 -15.58
CA GLN A 478 -38.28 5.12 -15.33
C GLN A 478 -36.96 4.66 -14.71
N LEU A 479 -35.86 5.18 -15.26
CA LEU A 479 -34.52 4.80 -14.84
C LEU A 479 -34.15 5.41 -13.50
N PRO A 480 -33.30 4.74 -12.72
CA PRO A 480 -32.64 5.34 -11.59
C PRO A 480 -32.04 6.71 -11.87
N ARG A 481 -32.26 7.62 -10.93
CA ARG A 481 -31.66 8.95 -10.88
C ARG A 481 -31.06 9.19 -9.49
N LEU A 482 -29.84 9.69 -9.44
CA LEU A 482 -29.15 10.01 -8.19
C LEU A 482 -28.73 11.48 -8.14
N ILE A 483 -28.96 12.07 -6.97
CA ILE A 483 -28.25 13.26 -6.51
C ILE A 483 -27.23 12.81 -5.47
N PHE A 484 -25.95 13.07 -5.74
CA PHE A 484 -24.86 12.77 -4.83
C PHE A 484 -24.28 14.08 -4.28
N LEU A 485 -24.52 14.35 -3.00
CA LEU A 485 -24.02 15.51 -2.28
C LEU A 485 -22.77 15.10 -1.49
N LEU A 486 -21.65 15.78 -1.70
CA LEU A 486 -20.41 15.48 -0.98
C LEU A 486 -19.97 16.70 -0.17
N PHE A 487 -20.19 16.65 1.14
CA PHE A 487 -19.65 17.63 2.07
C PHE A 487 -18.23 17.24 2.46
N TYR A 488 -17.24 18.11 2.29
CA TYR A 488 -15.86 17.81 2.64
C TYR A 488 -15.14 19.00 3.30
N ALA A 489 -14.26 18.71 4.25
CA ALA A 489 -13.28 19.68 4.73
C ALA A 489 -12.10 19.74 3.74
N GLU A 490 -11.49 20.92 3.57
CA GLU A 490 -10.55 21.19 2.47
C GLU A 490 -9.41 20.17 2.37
N GLN A 491 -8.86 19.76 3.51
CA GLN A 491 -7.76 18.80 3.58
C GLN A 491 -8.09 17.41 2.98
N PHE A 492 -9.36 17.13 2.69
CA PHE A 492 -9.81 15.91 2.04
C PHE A 492 -10.12 16.09 0.55
N TRP A 493 -9.86 17.26 -0.04
CA TRP A 493 -10.22 17.58 -1.42
C TRP A 493 -9.79 16.52 -2.45
N PRO A 494 -8.56 15.97 -2.42
CA PRO A 494 -8.17 14.97 -3.42
C PRO A 494 -9.02 13.69 -3.31
N VAL A 495 -9.39 13.28 -2.09
CA VAL A 495 -10.28 12.13 -1.88
C VAL A 495 -11.72 12.46 -2.28
N ALA A 496 -12.15 13.70 -2.02
CA ALA A 496 -13.50 14.16 -2.36
C ALA A 496 -13.72 14.14 -3.88
N SER A 497 -12.79 14.73 -4.64
CA SER A 497 -12.80 14.74 -6.11
C SER A 497 -12.82 13.32 -6.67
N HIS A 498 -11.97 12.43 -6.15
CA HIS A 498 -11.94 11.03 -6.59
C HIS A 498 -13.27 10.31 -6.33
N LEU A 499 -13.90 10.53 -5.16
CA LEU A 499 -15.18 9.92 -4.83
C LEU A 499 -16.29 10.38 -5.78
N LEU A 500 -16.35 11.68 -6.10
CA LEU A 500 -17.29 12.24 -7.06
C LEU A 500 -17.14 11.60 -8.44
N ALA A 501 -15.90 11.57 -8.96
CA ALA A 501 -15.59 10.98 -10.26
C ALA A 501 -15.97 9.49 -10.31
N LEU A 502 -15.64 8.73 -9.26
CA LEU A 502 -15.96 7.30 -9.20
C LEU A 502 -17.47 7.02 -9.17
N VAL A 503 -18.23 7.80 -8.38
CA VAL A 503 -19.69 7.69 -8.34
C VAL A 503 -20.29 8.03 -9.70
N ALA A 504 -19.91 9.18 -10.28
CA ALA A 504 -20.39 9.61 -11.59
C ALA A 504 -20.09 8.58 -12.67
N ALA A 505 -18.85 8.08 -12.74
CA ALA A 505 -18.44 7.06 -13.71
C ALA A 505 -19.21 5.75 -13.55
N ARG A 506 -19.44 5.28 -12.32
CA ARG A 506 -20.23 4.06 -12.08
C ARG A 506 -21.68 4.19 -12.54
N TRP A 507 -22.28 5.36 -12.36
CA TRP A 507 -23.63 5.65 -12.81
C TRP A 507 -23.72 5.78 -14.33
N ALA A 508 -22.78 6.51 -14.94
CA ALA A 508 -22.64 6.62 -16.39
C ALA A 508 -22.48 5.22 -17.03
N ASN A 509 -21.68 4.35 -16.41
CA ASN A 509 -21.47 2.98 -16.90
C ASN A 509 -22.74 2.10 -16.89
N LYS A 510 -23.76 2.49 -16.12
CA LYS A 510 -25.08 1.84 -16.07
C LYS A 510 -26.13 2.56 -16.94
N GLY A 511 -25.75 3.65 -17.59
CA GLY A 511 -26.65 4.56 -18.31
C GLY A 511 -27.63 5.30 -17.40
N TRP A 512 -27.36 5.37 -16.09
CA TRP A 512 -28.23 6.02 -15.12
C TRP A 512 -27.85 7.49 -14.97
N ALA A 513 -28.84 8.35 -14.71
CA ALA A 513 -28.57 9.78 -14.55
C ALA A 513 -28.05 10.07 -13.13
N CYS A 514 -26.92 10.76 -13.03
CA CYS A 514 -26.32 11.15 -11.76
C CYS A 514 -25.94 12.63 -11.80
N LYS A 515 -26.38 13.39 -10.80
CA LYS A 515 -25.89 14.75 -10.54
C LYS A 515 -25.07 14.73 -9.27
N THR A 516 -23.81 15.15 -9.37
CA THR A 516 -22.90 15.21 -8.22
C THR A 516 -22.64 16.67 -7.85
N HIS A 517 -22.58 17.01 -6.56
CA HIS A 517 -22.25 18.36 -6.12
C HIS A 517 -21.34 18.35 -4.88
N PRO A 518 -20.08 18.82 -4.99
CA PRO A 518 -19.20 19.05 -3.85
C PRO A 518 -19.65 20.29 -3.06
N VAL A 519 -19.64 20.19 -1.73
CA VAL A 519 -19.83 21.30 -0.82
C VAL A 519 -18.67 21.34 0.16
N LYS A 520 -17.89 22.43 0.11
CA LYS A 520 -16.81 22.66 1.07
C LYS A 520 -17.40 23.11 2.39
N ILE A 521 -17.14 22.36 3.47
CA ILE A 521 -17.79 22.57 4.77
C ILE A 521 -17.45 23.94 5.35
N GLU A 522 -16.23 24.44 5.11
CA GLU A 522 -15.75 25.74 5.58
C GLU A 522 -16.56 26.92 5.00
N HIS A 523 -17.24 26.71 3.88
CA HIS A 523 -18.05 27.73 3.19
C HIS A 523 -19.54 27.44 3.24
N ILE A 524 -19.99 26.53 4.10
CA ILE A 524 -21.36 26.01 4.07
C ILE A 524 -22.41 27.09 4.32
N THR A 525 -22.09 28.11 5.12
CA THR A 525 -22.95 29.27 5.38
C THR A 525 -23.04 30.26 4.22
N GLU A 526 -22.08 30.19 3.29
CA GLU A 526 -22.00 31.06 2.11
C GLU A 526 -22.65 30.41 0.89
N GLN A 527 -22.94 29.11 0.94
CA GLN A 527 -23.53 28.37 -0.17
C GLN A 527 -24.98 28.80 -0.40
N GLN A 528 -25.30 29.09 -1.66
CA GLN A 528 -26.69 29.19 -2.10
C GLN A 528 -27.33 27.80 -2.12
N PRO A 529 -28.66 27.70 -1.98
CA PRO A 529 -29.33 26.42 -2.13
C PRO A 529 -29.00 25.77 -3.47
N VAL A 530 -28.65 24.48 -3.43
CA VAL A 530 -28.24 23.71 -4.61
C VAL A 530 -29.42 22.92 -5.14
N PHE A 531 -29.45 22.73 -6.46
CA PHE A 531 -30.52 22.01 -7.16
C PHE A 531 -31.91 22.65 -7.10
N ASP A 532 -32.01 23.97 -6.88
CA ASP A 532 -33.29 24.68 -6.95
C ASP A 532 -33.97 24.55 -8.32
N ASP A 533 -33.18 24.51 -9.40
CA ASP A 533 -33.66 24.35 -10.77
C ASP A 533 -33.60 22.90 -11.26
N LEU A 534 -33.74 21.93 -10.36
CA LEU A 534 -33.74 20.52 -10.74
C LEU A 534 -35.00 20.17 -11.55
N ALA A 535 -34.84 20.01 -12.86
CA ALA A 535 -35.90 19.62 -13.79
C ALA A 535 -36.39 18.16 -13.64
N TRP A 536 -36.06 17.46 -12.56
CA TRP A 536 -36.53 16.10 -12.31
C TRP A 536 -37.82 16.12 -11.50
N GLU A 537 -38.74 15.23 -11.85
CA GLU A 537 -40.02 15.08 -11.15
C GLU A 537 -39.79 14.71 -9.66
N PRO A 538 -40.58 15.27 -8.73
CA PRO A 538 -40.53 14.84 -7.33
C PRO A 538 -40.74 13.33 -7.19
N ALA A 539 -40.05 12.71 -6.24
CA ALA A 539 -40.00 11.28 -5.98
C ALA A 539 -39.45 10.41 -7.13
N SER A 540 -38.83 11.00 -8.16
CA SER A 540 -38.21 10.25 -9.27
C SER A 540 -36.71 9.94 -9.07
N TYR A 541 -36.12 10.38 -7.96
CA TYR A 541 -34.68 10.26 -7.70
C TYR A 541 -34.37 9.96 -6.23
N VAL A 542 -33.18 9.44 -5.99
CA VAL A 542 -32.62 9.21 -4.65
C VAL A 542 -31.57 10.29 -4.36
N VAL A 543 -31.46 10.69 -3.10
CA VAL A 543 -30.36 11.54 -2.62
C VAL A 543 -29.42 10.70 -1.75
N LEU A 544 -28.14 10.69 -2.09
CA LEU A 544 -27.08 10.15 -1.23
C LEU A 544 -26.15 11.28 -0.82
N THR A 545 -26.08 11.54 0.48
CA THR A 545 -25.15 12.50 1.06
C THR A 545 -23.95 11.77 1.62
N ALA A 546 -22.75 12.27 1.35
CA ALA A 546 -21.51 11.81 1.98
C ALA A 546 -20.80 12.97 2.67
N TYR A 547 -20.25 12.71 3.86
CA TYR A 547 -19.47 13.68 4.63
C TYR A 547 -18.02 13.19 4.77
N LEU A 548 -17.04 14.02 4.42
CA LEU A 548 -15.61 13.83 4.67
C LEU A 548 -15.13 14.94 5.61
N THR A 549 -15.19 14.72 6.92
CA THR A 549 -14.82 15.73 7.93
C THR A 549 -14.10 15.12 9.12
N HIS A 550 -13.49 15.94 9.98
CA HIS A 550 -12.99 15.47 11.26
C HIS A 550 -14.08 15.55 12.33
N GLY A 551 -14.27 14.45 13.06
CA GLY A 551 -14.89 14.50 14.37
C GLY A 551 -13.84 14.82 15.42
N LEU A 552 -14.08 15.87 16.20
CA LEU A 552 -13.18 16.29 17.26
C LEU A 552 -13.50 15.53 18.54
N SER A 553 -12.47 15.23 19.33
CA SER A 553 -12.63 14.53 20.61
C SER A 553 -13.29 15.42 21.68
N GLY A 554 -13.99 14.79 22.63
CA GLY A 554 -14.77 15.48 23.66
C GLY A 554 -16.09 16.02 23.11
N ASP A 555 -16.63 17.05 23.76
CA ASP A 555 -17.97 17.57 23.47
C ASP A 555 -18.01 18.57 22.29
N ARG A 556 -17.00 18.53 21.41
CA ARG A 556 -16.82 19.52 20.34
C ARG A 556 -17.62 19.20 19.07
N GLY A 557 -17.93 17.93 18.82
CA GLY A 557 -18.69 17.52 17.63
C GLY A 557 -17.86 17.51 16.33
N TYR A 558 -18.45 17.91 15.21
CA TYR A 558 -17.83 17.85 13.88
C TYR A 558 -17.23 19.19 13.47
N GLN A 559 -16.03 19.15 12.90
CA GLN A 559 -15.33 20.32 12.42
C GLN A 559 -16.10 20.98 11.27
N VAL A 560 -16.32 22.29 11.39
CA VAL A 560 -16.86 23.12 10.31
C VAL A 560 -15.87 24.16 9.79
N ALA A 561 -14.89 24.54 10.60
CA ALA A 561 -13.73 25.34 10.17
C ALA A 561 -12.49 24.94 10.99
N PRO A 562 -11.28 25.44 10.68
CA PRO A 562 -10.05 25.08 11.42
C PRO A 562 -10.14 25.25 12.95
N ARG A 563 -11.00 26.15 13.44
CA ARG A 563 -11.16 26.46 14.87
C ARG A 563 -12.59 26.35 15.39
N SER A 564 -13.53 25.87 14.58
CA SER A 564 -14.94 25.75 14.97
C SER A 564 -15.49 24.37 14.64
N SER A 565 -16.41 23.95 15.48
CA SER A 565 -17.10 22.67 15.36
C SER A 565 -18.52 22.81 15.87
N LEU A 566 -19.40 21.94 15.38
CA LEU A 566 -20.80 21.91 15.76
C LEU A 566 -21.18 20.54 16.34
N PRO A 567 -22.10 20.48 17.32
CA PRO A 567 -22.75 19.24 17.70
C PRO A 567 -23.34 18.52 16.48
N PRO A 568 -23.46 17.18 16.51
CA PRO A 568 -23.92 16.40 15.36
C PRO A 568 -25.22 16.87 14.71
N THR A 569 -26.22 17.24 15.50
CA THR A 569 -27.52 17.65 14.97
C THR A 569 -27.46 19.04 14.33
N GLU A 570 -26.77 19.98 14.95
CA GLU A 570 -26.55 21.32 14.38
C GLU A 570 -25.73 21.25 13.09
N PHE A 571 -24.72 20.37 13.05
CA PHE A 571 -23.95 20.10 11.85
C PHE A 571 -24.80 19.56 10.70
N LEU A 572 -25.68 18.59 10.96
CA LEU A 572 -26.60 18.05 9.96
C LEU A 572 -27.64 19.08 9.51
N ASP A 573 -28.21 19.85 10.45
CA ASP A 573 -29.19 20.90 10.15
C ASP A 573 -28.59 22.00 9.26
N LEU A 574 -27.37 22.45 9.58
CA LEU A 574 -26.64 23.44 8.79
C LEU A 574 -26.31 22.90 7.39
N SER A 575 -25.79 21.67 7.31
CA SER A 575 -25.30 21.12 6.04
C SER A 575 -26.39 20.71 5.07
N LEU A 576 -27.41 20.01 5.55
CA LEU A 576 -28.52 19.55 4.71
C LEU A 576 -29.40 20.71 4.25
N GLY A 577 -29.38 21.85 4.96
CA GLY A 577 -30.04 23.08 4.56
C GLY A 577 -29.67 23.55 3.15
N VAL A 578 -28.44 23.27 2.69
CA VAL A 578 -27.96 23.64 1.35
C VAL A 578 -28.73 22.91 0.24
N ALA A 579 -29.26 21.71 0.48
CA ALA A 579 -29.97 20.91 -0.53
C ALA A 579 -31.41 20.58 -0.13
N ASP A 580 -32.01 21.44 0.70
CA ASP A 580 -33.27 21.17 1.40
C ASP A 580 -34.44 20.89 0.44
N ARG A 581 -34.54 21.61 -0.69
CA ARG A 581 -35.56 21.35 -1.73
C ARG A 581 -35.39 19.99 -2.41
N ALA A 582 -34.15 19.59 -2.71
CA ALA A 582 -33.86 18.30 -3.33
C ALA A 582 -34.12 17.14 -2.37
N LEU A 583 -33.76 17.29 -1.10
CA LEU A 583 -34.03 16.30 -0.06
C LEU A 583 -35.53 16.07 0.14
N ARG A 584 -36.34 17.14 0.16
CA ARG A 584 -37.80 17.06 0.32
C ARG A 584 -38.52 16.42 -0.87
N ASN A 585 -37.96 16.57 -2.06
CA ASN A 585 -38.50 16.01 -3.29
C ASN A 585 -37.89 14.67 -3.68
N ALA A 586 -36.95 14.14 -2.89
CA ALA A 586 -36.37 12.82 -3.14
C ALA A 586 -37.38 11.71 -2.83
N ARG A 587 -37.27 10.59 -3.53
CA ARG A 587 -37.97 9.35 -3.17
C ARG A 587 -37.44 8.79 -1.86
N GLU A 588 -36.12 8.80 -1.72
CA GLU A 588 -35.37 8.30 -0.57
C GLU A 588 -34.13 9.18 -0.39
N ALA A 589 -33.74 9.41 0.86
CA ALA A 589 -32.53 10.15 1.18
C ALA A 589 -31.69 9.38 2.22
N ARG A 590 -30.40 9.19 1.94
CA ARG A 590 -29.47 8.46 2.82
C ARG A 590 -28.20 9.27 3.02
N ALA A 591 -27.56 9.09 4.17
CA ALA A 591 -26.29 9.76 4.46
C ALA A 591 -25.21 8.79 4.93
N VAL A 592 -23.97 9.06 4.52
CA VAL A 592 -22.77 8.34 4.95
C VAL A 592 -21.79 9.35 5.54
N MET A 593 -21.45 9.21 6.82
CA MET A 593 -20.47 10.05 7.49
C MET A 593 -19.11 9.34 7.60
N ILE A 594 -18.17 9.74 6.74
CA ILE A 594 -16.76 9.36 6.84
C ILE A 594 -16.05 10.42 7.67
N CYS A 595 -15.92 10.16 8.96
CA CYS A 595 -15.25 11.07 9.87
C CYS A 595 -14.42 10.33 10.90
N CYS A 596 -13.54 11.07 11.58
CA CYS A 596 -12.96 10.59 12.82
C CYS A 596 -14.09 10.37 13.82
N GLY A 597 -14.27 9.14 14.31
CA GLY A 597 -15.41 8.76 15.16
C GLY A 597 -15.38 9.32 16.58
N GLY A 598 -14.60 10.36 16.88
CA GLY A 598 -14.52 10.99 18.20
C GLY A 598 -15.89 11.34 18.79
N PRO A 599 -16.73 12.13 18.08
CA PRO A 599 -18.08 12.46 18.54
C PRO A 599 -18.98 11.24 18.73
N LEU A 600 -18.76 10.18 17.94
CA LEU A 600 -19.55 8.96 18.01
C LEU A 600 -19.17 8.06 19.19
N GLN A 601 -18.11 8.38 19.93
CA GLN A 601 -17.81 7.75 21.22
C GLN A 601 -18.62 8.37 22.37
N HIS A 602 -19.22 9.54 22.15
CA HIS A 602 -20.07 10.19 23.13
C HIS A 602 -21.52 9.69 22.98
N SER A 603 -22.01 8.94 23.97
CA SER A 603 -23.35 8.33 23.91
C SER A 603 -24.47 9.35 23.74
N GLY A 604 -24.37 10.52 24.37
CA GLY A 604 -25.34 11.59 24.20
C GLY A 604 -25.42 12.14 22.77
N PHE A 605 -24.32 12.11 22.01
CA PHE A 605 -24.31 12.56 20.62
C PHE A 605 -24.95 11.53 19.68
N VAL A 606 -24.70 10.24 19.92
CA VAL A 606 -25.40 9.17 19.19
C VAL A 606 -26.90 9.19 19.50
N GLN A 607 -27.28 9.50 20.75
CA GLN A 607 -28.69 9.60 21.14
C GLN A 607 -29.35 10.79 20.44
N GLN A 608 -28.71 11.96 20.46
CA GLN A 608 -29.19 13.14 19.74
C GLN A 608 -29.37 12.89 18.24
N LEU A 609 -28.46 12.15 17.60
CA LEU A 609 -28.57 11.75 16.19
C LEU A 609 -29.75 10.80 15.96
N ALA A 610 -29.93 9.79 16.81
CA ALA A 610 -31.06 8.86 16.72
C ALA A 610 -32.40 9.59 16.92
N GLU A 611 -32.49 10.47 17.91
CA GLU A 611 -33.66 11.33 18.15
C GLU A 611 -33.89 12.29 16.99
N TRP A 612 -32.83 12.90 16.42
CA TRP A 612 -32.94 13.77 15.26
C TRP A 612 -33.48 13.04 14.03
N LEU A 613 -33.08 11.79 13.78
CA LEU A 613 -33.66 10.96 12.72
C LEU A 613 -35.15 10.64 12.99
N ASN A 614 -35.57 10.53 14.26
CA ASN A 614 -36.93 10.17 14.67
C ASN A 614 -37.87 11.36 14.96
N ARG A 615 -37.39 12.61 14.89
CA ARG A 615 -38.07 13.80 15.43
C ARG A 615 -39.43 14.17 14.79
N TYR A 616 -39.90 13.46 13.76
CA TYR A 616 -41.00 13.95 12.90
C TYR A 616 -42.34 13.21 12.97
N ASP A 617 -42.50 12.19 13.82
CA ASP A 617 -43.79 11.48 13.91
C ASP A 617 -44.89 12.24 14.68
N PHE A 618 -44.55 13.32 15.41
CA PHE A 618 -45.48 13.90 16.39
C PHE A 618 -46.30 15.12 15.90
N ILE A 619 -45.84 15.86 14.88
CA ILE A 619 -46.46 17.15 14.49
C ILE A 619 -47.57 17.00 13.42
N THR A 620 -47.54 15.93 12.63
CA THR A 620 -48.50 15.71 11.53
C THR A 620 -49.89 15.22 12.00
N GLN A 621 -50.05 14.75 13.25
CA GLN A 621 -51.36 14.31 13.75
C GLN A 621 -52.16 15.41 14.49
N ALA A 622 -51.51 16.47 15.00
CA ALA A 622 -52.19 17.45 15.84
C ALA A 622 -52.80 18.65 15.10
N SER A 623 -52.38 18.95 13.85
CA SER A 623 -52.75 20.18 13.15
C SER A 623 -53.65 20.02 11.92
N SER A 624 -54.21 18.83 11.67
CA SER A 624 -54.96 18.55 10.42
C SER A 624 -56.40 19.10 10.35
N LYS A 625 -56.85 19.96 11.26
CA LYS A 625 -58.27 20.38 11.31
C LYS A 625 -58.65 21.69 10.62
N HIS A 626 -57.73 22.60 10.24
CA HIS A 626 -58.19 23.93 9.78
C HIS A 626 -57.47 24.66 8.63
N PHE A 627 -56.58 24.05 7.83
CA PHE A 627 -56.01 24.73 6.65
C PHE A 627 -56.02 23.87 5.38
N ASN A 628 -56.89 24.22 4.42
CA ASN A 628 -57.15 23.48 3.18
C ASN A 628 -56.18 23.79 2.01
N ASN A 629 -54.97 24.30 2.26
CA ASN A 629 -54.01 24.57 1.17
C ASN A 629 -52.53 24.48 1.56
N TRP A 630 -52.20 23.79 2.64
CA TRP A 630 -50.81 23.52 3.01
C TRP A 630 -50.47 22.10 2.54
N ASP A 631 -49.55 21.99 1.56
CA ASP A 631 -49.01 20.71 1.08
C ASP A 631 -48.28 20.01 2.25
N PRO A 632 -48.84 18.94 2.84
CA PRO A 632 -48.29 18.31 4.02
C PRO A 632 -47.21 17.33 3.58
N ARG A 633 -46.12 17.83 2.99
CA ARG A 633 -44.92 17.02 2.79
C ARG A 633 -43.98 17.28 3.98
N PRO A 634 -43.69 16.26 4.80
CA PRO A 634 -42.84 16.44 5.97
C PRO A 634 -41.44 16.89 5.54
N ASP A 635 -41.01 18.03 6.08
CA ASP A 635 -39.69 18.60 5.84
C ASP A 635 -38.61 17.70 6.44
N ARG A 636 -37.68 17.23 5.58
CA ARG A 636 -36.37 16.60 5.89
C ARG A 636 -36.39 15.20 6.47
N GLN A 637 -36.11 14.16 5.68
CA GLN A 637 -35.89 12.82 6.26
C GLN A 637 -34.78 12.05 5.55
N LEU A 638 -33.59 12.08 6.14
CA LEU A 638 -32.65 10.99 5.97
C LEU A 638 -33.28 9.73 6.57
N GLU A 639 -33.38 8.65 5.80
CA GLU A 639 -33.90 7.37 6.27
C GLU A 639 -32.89 6.64 7.17
N SER A 640 -31.61 6.78 6.81
CA SER A 640 -30.51 6.13 7.48
C SER A 640 -29.23 6.95 7.41
N LEU A 641 -28.39 6.73 8.41
CA LEU A 641 -27.10 7.38 8.58
C LEU A 641 -26.05 6.30 8.93
N LEU A 642 -25.03 6.17 8.09
CA LEU A 642 -23.93 5.24 8.28
C LEU A 642 -22.67 6.01 8.67
N CYS A 643 -22.20 5.86 9.91
CA CYS A 643 -21.08 6.64 10.45
C CYS A 643 -19.85 5.77 10.72
N ALA A 644 -18.66 6.23 10.33
CA ALA A 644 -17.41 5.54 10.67
C ALA A 644 -16.93 5.89 12.09
N MET A 645 -16.62 4.87 12.89
CA MET A 645 -16.30 4.98 14.32
C MET A 645 -14.79 5.15 14.61
N ASN A 646 -13.94 5.14 13.59
CA ASN A 646 -12.49 5.07 13.77
C ASN A 646 -11.92 6.42 14.20
N THR A 647 -11.06 6.41 15.21
CA THR A 647 -10.35 7.63 15.67
C THR A 647 -9.40 8.17 14.60
N ARG A 648 -8.85 7.28 13.78
CA ARG A 648 -8.04 7.59 12.60
C ARG A 648 -8.63 6.84 11.42
N LEU A 649 -9.15 7.58 10.46
CA LEU A 649 -9.75 7.06 9.25
C LEU A 649 -9.07 7.70 8.06
N SER A 650 -8.58 6.89 7.13
CA SER A 650 -8.26 7.38 5.78
C SER A 650 -9.53 7.25 4.94
N PRO A 651 -10.14 8.35 4.48
CA PRO A 651 -11.33 8.30 3.63
C PRO A 651 -11.13 7.47 2.36
N ALA A 652 -9.88 7.32 1.90
CA ALA A 652 -9.53 6.52 0.73
C ALA A 652 -10.02 5.06 0.82
N TYR A 653 -10.05 4.47 2.03
CA TYR A 653 -10.51 3.09 2.22
C TYR A 653 -12.02 2.91 2.03
N MET A 654 -12.80 4.00 2.09
CA MET A 654 -14.26 3.97 2.01
C MET A 654 -14.81 4.35 0.64
N VAL A 655 -13.98 4.91 -0.24
CA VAL A 655 -14.37 5.39 -1.57
C VAL A 655 -15.10 4.32 -2.38
N ASN A 656 -14.54 3.11 -2.45
CA ASN A 656 -15.14 2.03 -3.23
C ASN A 656 -16.47 1.55 -2.63
N LEU A 657 -16.56 1.50 -1.30
CA LEU A 657 -17.78 1.14 -0.60
C LEU A 657 -18.89 2.15 -0.88
N ILE A 658 -18.63 3.46 -0.76
CA ILE A 658 -19.64 4.49 -1.06
C ILE A 658 -20.09 4.41 -2.51
N ALA A 659 -19.17 4.23 -3.45
CA ALA A 659 -19.55 4.11 -4.85
C ALA A 659 -20.30 2.79 -5.15
N LYS A 660 -20.19 1.74 -4.32
CA LYS A 660 -21.05 0.54 -4.39
C LYS A 660 -22.43 0.82 -3.77
N ILE A 661 -22.46 1.47 -2.61
CA ILE A 661 -23.69 1.90 -1.93
C ILE A 661 -24.53 2.74 -2.90
N SER A 662 -23.91 3.71 -3.58
CA SER A 662 -24.60 4.62 -4.51
C SER A 662 -25.27 3.92 -5.68
N THR A 663 -24.86 2.70 -6.05
CA THR A 663 -25.47 1.96 -7.17
C THR A 663 -26.30 0.74 -6.73
N THR A 664 -26.20 0.34 -5.47
CA THR A 664 -26.94 -0.80 -4.91
C THR A 664 -28.18 -0.34 -4.16
N MET A 665 -28.09 0.80 -3.46
CA MET A 665 -29.18 1.39 -2.66
C MET A 665 -30.05 2.33 -3.49
N VAL A 666 -30.25 1.98 -4.77
CA VAL A 666 -31.02 2.79 -5.70
C VAL A 666 -32.51 2.49 -5.59
N ASP A 667 -32.83 1.20 -5.50
CA ASP A 667 -34.20 0.75 -5.34
C ASP A 667 -34.57 0.69 -3.87
N PRO A 668 -35.87 0.90 -3.53
CA PRO A 668 -36.34 0.71 -2.18
C PRO A 668 -36.02 -0.70 -1.71
N ASP A 669 -35.20 -0.78 -0.67
CA ASP A 669 -34.79 -2.03 -0.07
C ASP A 669 -35.45 -2.17 1.30
N PRO A 670 -36.41 -3.09 1.47
CA PRO A 670 -37.05 -3.31 2.76
C PRO A 670 -36.05 -3.76 3.84
N ASP A 671 -34.87 -4.25 3.44
CA ASP A 671 -33.78 -4.65 4.34
C ASP A 671 -32.49 -3.88 4.03
N ALA A 672 -32.61 -2.55 3.86
CA ALA A 672 -31.49 -1.66 3.58
C ALA A 672 -30.30 -1.84 4.55
N SER A 673 -30.59 -2.14 5.83
CA SER A 673 -29.57 -2.41 6.86
C SER A 673 -28.72 -3.63 6.49
N GLU A 674 -29.34 -4.77 6.14
CA GLU A 674 -28.62 -5.98 5.76
C GLU A 674 -27.85 -5.79 4.45
N THR A 675 -28.41 -5.09 3.46
CA THR A 675 -27.70 -4.82 2.20
C THR A 675 -26.47 -3.94 2.43
N LEU A 676 -26.59 -2.87 3.21
CA LEU A 676 -25.46 -2.01 3.59
C LEU A 676 -24.40 -2.80 4.39
N PHE A 677 -24.83 -3.64 5.32
CA PHE A 677 -23.94 -4.52 6.08
C PHE A 677 -23.16 -5.47 5.16
N ARG A 678 -23.82 -6.11 4.19
CA ARG A 678 -23.18 -7.00 3.20
C ARG A 678 -22.20 -6.26 2.30
N LEU A 679 -22.54 -5.05 1.85
CA LEU A 679 -21.64 -4.22 1.06
C LEU A 679 -20.39 -3.87 1.85
N TRP A 680 -20.53 -3.46 3.10
CA TRP A 680 -19.41 -3.14 3.96
C TRP A 680 -18.51 -4.35 4.23
N ILE A 681 -19.05 -5.46 4.74
CA ILE A 681 -18.25 -6.63 5.13
C ILE A 681 -17.60 -7.34 3.92
N SER A 682 -18.19 -7.23 2.73
CA SER A 682 -17.60 -7.76 1.49
C SER A 682 -16.50 -6.87 0.92
N ASP A 683 -16.47 -5.58 1.29
CA ASP A 683 -15.35 -4.70 0.98
C ASP A 683 -14.28 -4.84 2.06
N THR A 684 -13.38 -5.80 1.87
CA THR A 684 -12.39 -6.18 2.89
C THR A 684 -11.49 -5.02 3.31
N LEU A 685 -11.24 -4.05 2.42
CA LEU A 685 -10.46 -2.86 2.70
C LEU A 685 -11.25 -1.89 3.60
N ALA A 686 -12.50 -1.59 3.22
CA ALA A 686 -13.36 -0.78 4.08
C ALA A 686 -13.55 -1.44 5.45
N ALA A 687 -13.90 -2.73 5.49
CA ALA A 687 -14.15 -3.46 6.72
C ALA A 687 -12.90 -3.59 7.61
N SER A 688 -11.73 -3.88 7.06
CA SER A 688 -10.51 -4.00 7.88
C SER A 688 -10.08 -2.69 8.53
N HIS A 689 -10.43 -1.56 7.92
CA HIS A 689 -10.06 -0.23 8.38
C HIS A 689 -11.21 0.52 9.06
N THR A 690 -12.42 -0.04 9.14
CA THR A 690 -13.56 0.63 9.75
C THR A 690 -14.35 -0.24 10.72
N ASN A 691 -14.88 0.40 11.76
CA ASN A 691 -16.09 -0.03 12.43
C ASN A 691 -17.17 0.98 12.08
N LEU A 692 -18.40 0.54 11.88
CA LEU A 692 -19.50 1.41 11.49
C LEU A 692 -20.54 1.50 12.59
N LEU A 693 -21.16 2.65 12.73
CA LEU A 693 -22.41 2.86 13.45
C LEU A 693 -23.50 3.06 12.40
N PHE A 694 -24.53 2.25 12.47
CA PHE A 694 -25.71 2.35 11.64
C PHE A 694 -26.88 2.87 12.47
N LEU A 695 -27.44 3.97 12.00
CA LEU A 695 -28.63 4.61 12.53
C LEU A 695 -29.70 4.57 11.44
N ALA A 696 -30.90 4.15 11.79
CA ALA A 696 -32.05 4.20 10.89
C ALA A 696 -33.28 4.65 11.69
N ARG A 697 -34.25 5.22 10.99
CA ARG A 697 -35.52 5.63 11.59
C ARG A 697 -36.19 4.45 12.27
N GLU A 698 -36.75 4.70 13.46
CA GLU A 698 -37.49 3.73 14.28
C GLU A 698 -36.67 2.48 14.68
N ALA A 699 -35.37 2.45 14.36
CA ALA A 699 -34.48 1.34 14.66
C ALA A 699 -33.53 1.70 15.81
N GLU A 700 -33.18 0.70 16.61
CA GLU A 700 -32.13 0.86 17.61
C GLU A 700 -30.77 1.11 16.92
N PRO A 701 -29.96 2.07 17.38
CA PRO A 701 -28.61 2.28 16.83
C PRO A 701 -27.74 1.04 17.01
N THR A 702 -27.11 0.59 15.92
CA THR A 702 -26.27 -0.63 15.92
C THR A 702 -24.86 -0.35 15.48
N MET A 703 -23.87 -0.90 16.18
CA MET A 703 -22.47 -0.90 15.72
C MET A 703 -22.15 -2.20 15.00
N TRP A 704 -21.45 -2.07 13.88
CA TRP A 704 -20.89 -3.16 13.10
C TRP A 704 -19.37 -3.15 13.27
N LEU A 705 -18.86 -4.15 13.99
CA LEU A 705 -17.45 -4.27 14.33
C LEU A 705 -16.82 -5.35 13.47
N TYR A 706 -15.81 -5.01 12.68
CA TYR A 706 -15.08 -6.00 11.90
C TYR A 706 -14.37 -6.98 12.84
N ALA A 707 -14.65 -8.28 12.70
CA ALA A 707 -14.29 -9.30 13.69
C ALA A 707 -13.49 -10.49 13.12
N PRO A 708 -12.38 -10.28 12.39
CA PRO A 708 -11.50 -11.38 12.02
C PRO A 708 -10.91 -12.03 13.27
N PHE A 709 -11.28 -13.29 13.55
CA PHE A 709 -10.88 -13.96 14.80
C PHE A 709 -9.37 -13.98 15.06
N GLN A 710 -8.54 -14.01 14.01
CA GLN A 710 -7.08 -14.07 14.16
C GLN A 710 -6.45 -12.77 14.69
N SER A 711 -7.14 -11.63 14.61
CA SER A 711 -6.60 -10.33 15.05
C SER A 711 -7.55 -9.53 15.94
N ARG A 712 -8.85 -9.61 15.66
CA ARG A 712 -9.91 -8.87 16.36
C ARG A 712 -11.11 -9.79 16.69
N PRO A 713 -10.94 -10.86 17.49
CA PRO A 713 -12.05 -11.73 17.85
C PRO A 713 -13.21 -10.93 18.47
N LEU A 714 -14.41 -11.13 17.93
CA LEU A 714 -15.63 -10.42 18.34
C LEU A 714 -15.50 -8.88 18.27
N GLY A 715 -14.64 -8.37 17.38
CA GLY A 715 -14.43 -6.93 17.17
C GLY A 715 -13.39 -6.28 18.09
N LYS A 716 -12.90 -6.99 19.12
CA LYS A 716 -11.87 -6.50 20.04
C LYS A 716 -10.48 -6.94 19.62
N THR A 717 -9.54 -5.99 19.53
CA THR A 717 -8.14 -6.28 19.20
C THR A 717 -7.49 -7.14 20.28
N LEU A 718 -6.76 -8.18 19.87
CA LEU A 718 -5.96 -8.97 20.80
C LEU A 718 -4.82 -8.12 21.38
N PRO A 719 -4.46 -8.30 22.66
CA PRO A 719 -3.26 -7.68 23.21
C PRO A 719 -2.01 -8.18 22.49
N SER A 720 -0.93 -7.41 22.56
CA SER A 720 0.37 -7.89 22.07
C SER A 720 0.73 -9.22 22.73
N ILE A 721 1.03 -10.24 21.92
CA ILE A 721 1.40 -11.56 22.45
C ILE A 721 2.69 -11.51 23.30
N PHE A 722 3.52 -10.49 23.08
CA PHE A 722 4.75 -10.28 23.84
C PHE A 722 4.48 -9.75 25.24
N SER A 723 3.40 -8.97 25.45
CA SER A 723 3.01 -8.50 26.77
C SER A 723 2.14 -9.52 27.50
N ALA A 724 1.26 -10.24 26.78
CA ALA A 724 0.32 -11.17 27.39
C ALA A 724 0.96 -12.53 27.77
N CYS A 725 2.04 -12.94 27.10
CA CYS A 725 2.68 -14.24 27.32
C CYS A 725 4.19 -14.09 27.45
N SER A 726 4.77 -14.58 28.56
CA SER A 726 6.23 -14.64 28.77
C SER A 726 6.86 -15.99 28.41
N CYS A 727 6.06 -16.99 28.00
CA CYS A 727 6.50 -18.38 27.78
C CYS A 727 7.29 -18.96 28.96
N PRO A 728 6.72 -18.99 30.19
CA PRO A 728 7.48 -19.29 31.41
C PRO A 728 8.09 -20.71 31.45
N GLY A 729 7.49 -21.66 30.74
CA GLY A 729 7.98 -23.05 30.65
C GLY A 729 9.08 -23.30 29.64
N LEU A 730 9.58 -22.29 28.93
CA LEU A 730 10.69 -22.43 27.98
C LEU A 730 11.91 -21.71 28.52
N SER A 731 13.02 -22.43 28.62
CA SER A 731 14.30 -21.82 28.97
C SER A 731 14.70 -20.76 27.93
N PRO A 732 15.49 -19.73 28.30
CA PRO A 732 15.96 -18.72 27.35
C PRO A 732 16.66 -19.32 26.12
N GLY A 733 17.33 -20.47 26.28
CA GLY A 733 17.96 -21.22 25.19
C GLY A 733 16.95 -21.82 24.21
N GLU A 734 15.88 -22.45 24.71
CA GLU A 734 14.81 -23.02 23.88
C GLU A 734 13.99 -21.93 23.18
N GLN A 735 13.74 -20.81 23.86
CA GLN A 735 13.10 -19.65 23.25
C GLN A 735 13.92 -19.11 22.07
N ARG A 736 15.25 -19.00 22.21
CA ARG A 736 16.15 -18.60 21.12
C ARG A 736 16.18 -19.65 20.01
N SER A 737 16.20 -20.93 20.34
CA SER A 737 16.18 -22.03 19.35
C SER A 737 14.90 -22.01 18.49
N ARG A 738 13.72 -21.87 19.12
CA ARG A 738 12.44 -21.76 18.39
C ARG A 738 12.34 -20.48 17.57
N ARG A 739 12.88 -19.35 18.05
CA ARG A 739 12.99 -18.11 17.25
C ARG A 739 13.89 -18.31 16.02
N ARG A 740 15.00 -19.06 16.16
CA ARG A 740 15.91 -19.38 15.04
C ARG A 740 15.30 -20.31 14.00
N GLN A 741 14.32 -21.14 14.37
CA GLN A 741 13.54 -21.94 13.43
C GLN A 741 12.53 -21.11 12.61
N GLY A 742 12.50 -19.78 12.77
CA GLY A 742 11.68 -18.88 11.97
C GLY A 742 10.21 -18.81 12.38
N SER A 743 9.79 -19.50 13.46
CA SER A 743 8.43 -19.37 13.97
C SER A 743 8.29 -18.05 14.75
N ARG A 744 7.68 -17.03 14.13
CA ARG A 744 7.28 -15.78 14.81
C ARG A 744 6.28 -16.13 15.91
N LYS A 745 6.43 -15.53 17.09
CA LYS A 745 5.46 -15.65 18.17
C LYS A 745 4.17 -14.95 17.74
N THR A 746 3.08 -15.71 17.61
CA THR A 746 1.78 -15.26 17.11
C THR A 746 0.65 -15.88 17.93
N TRP A 747 -0.52 -15.24 17.88
CA TRP A 747 -1.75 -15.82 18.41
C TRP A 747 -2.30 -16.84 17.41
N ASP A 748 -2.54 -18.07 17.89
CA ASP A 748 -3.33 -19.07 17.19
C ASP A 748 -4.73 -19.03 17.79
N VAL A 749 -5.70 -18.49 17.05
CA VAL A 749 -7.07 -18.31 17.56
C VAL A 749 -7.98 -19.42 17.04
N SER A 750 -8.72 -20.04 17.95
CA SER A 750 -9.80 -20.98 17.66
C SER A 750 -11.11 -20.49 18.24
N HIS A 751 -12.22 -20.78 17.57
CA HIS A 751 -13.56 -20.33 17.98
C HIS A 751 -14.63 -21.31 17.49
N ASP A 752 -15.81 -21.27 18.10
CA ASP A 752 -17.00 -22.01 17.67
C ASP A 752 -18.06 -21.12 16.96
N GLY A 753 -17.76 -19.83 16.80
CA GLY A 753 -18.67 -18.82 16.27
C GLY A 753 -19.36 -19.16 14.93
N ARG A 754 -20.68 -19.02 14.91
CA ARG A 754 -21.58 -19.22 13.75
C ARG A 754 -22.36 -17.95 13.42
N ASP A 755 -22.83 -17.84 12.17
CA ASP A 755 -23.72 -16.74 11.77
C ASP A 755 -25.00 -16.75 12.62
N GLY A 756 -25.40 -15.57 13.10
CA GLY A 756 -26.57 -15.35 13.95
C GLY A 756 -26.38 -15.69 15.44
N GLN A 757 -25.27 -16.32 15.85
CA GLN A 757 -24.99 -16.72 17.23
C GLN A 757 -24.86 -15.49 18.14
N LEU A 758 -25.39 -15.55 19.36
CA LEU A 758 -25.22 -14.46 20.33
C LEU A 758 -23.75 -14.36 20.72
N LEU A 759 -23.21 -13.15 20.81
CA LEU A 759 -21.77 -12.95 21.06
C LEU A 759 -21.33 -13.56 22.40
N ARG A 760 -22.17 -13.48 23.44
CA ARG A 760 -21.95 -14.12 24.74
C ARG A 760 -21.86 -15.64 24.71
N ASP A 761 -22.41 -16.27 23.68
CA ASP A 761 -22.39 -17.72 23.53
C ASP A 761 -21.23 -18.17 22.62
N VAL A 762 -20.45 -17.24 22.06
CA VAL A 762 -19.29 -17.58 21.22
C VAL A 762 -18.09 -17.82 22.12
N VAL A 763 -17.54 -19.02 22.06
CA VAL A 763 -16.34 -19.42 22.78
C VAL A 763 -15.12 -19.15 21.90
N VAL A 764 -14.17 -18.37 22.41
CA VAL A 764 -12.92 -18.05 21.71
C VAL A 764 -11.73 -18.39 22.58
N TYR A 765 -10.76 -19.10 22.01
CA TYR A 765 -9.49 -19.39 22.65
C TYR A 765 -8.35 -18.79 21.84
N ALA A 766 -7.53 -17.96 22.48
CA ALA A 766 -6.26 -17.52 21.95
C ALA A 766 -5.15 -18.41 22.51
N LYS A 767 -4.31 -18.99 21.65
CA LYS A 767 -3.19 -19.85 22.04
C LYS A 767 -1.88 -19.23 21.59
N CYS A 768 -0.85 -19.29 22.42
CA CYS A 768 0.49 -18.86 22.02
C CYS A 768 1.13 -19.92 21.13
N SER A 769 1.52 -19.56 19.90
CA SER A 769 2.14 -20.49 18.95
C SER A 769 3.46 -21.10 19.43
N ILE A 770 4.10 -20.50 20.44
CA ILE A 770 5.41 -20.92 20.95
C ILE A 770 5.31 -21.84 22.18
N CYS A 771 4.66 -21.40 23.26
CA CYS A 771 4.54 -22.21 24.49
C CYS A 771 3.26 -23.04 24.54
N GLY A 772 2.31 -22.83 23.64
CA GLY A 772 1.04 -23.54 23.60
C GLY A 772 0.05 -23.17 24.71
N GLN A 773 0.40 -22.25 25.61
CA GLN A 773 -0.53 -21.73 26.62
C GLN A 773 -1.75 -21.12 25.91
N SER A 774 -2.94 -21.40 26.45
CA SER A 774 -4.22 -20.96 25.89
C SER A 774 -4.99 -20.13 26.90
N TRP A 775 -5.64 -19.08 26.41
CA TRP A 775 -6.49 -18.20 27.20
C TRP A 775 -7.90 -18.19 26.58
N PRO A 776 -8.94 -18.54 27.36
CA PRO A 776 -10.31 -18.24 26.95
C PRO A 776 -10.50 -16.73 26.95
N LEU A 777 -11.08 -16.19 25.88
CA LEU A 777 -11.47 -14.78 25.84
C LEU A 777 -12.91 -14.69 26.33
N LEU A 778 -13.10 -14.00 27.45
CA LEU A 778 -14.41 -13.84 28.07
C LEU A 778 -15.38 -13.14 27.10
N SER A 779 -16.49 -13.81 26.82
CA SER A 779 -17.53 -13.28 25.94
C SER A 779 -18.85 -12.98 26.66
N ASP A 780 -19.01 -13.42 27.91
CA ASP A 780 -20.26 -13.37 28.71
C ASP A 780 -20.92 -11.99 28.78
N TYR A 781 -20.12 -10.92 28.65
CA TYR A 781 -20.59 -9.53 28.72
C TYR A 781 -20.90 -8.90 27.36
N PHE A 782 -20.71 -9.60 26.24
CA PHE A 782 -21.02 -9.07 24.92
C PHE A 782 -22.51 -9.20 24.59
N ALA A 783 -23.13 -8.05 24.32
CA ALA A 783 -24.45 -7.99 23.70
C ALA A 783 -24.35 -8.06 22.18
N GLY A 784 -25.39 -8.56 21.52
CA GLY A 784 -25.48 -8.60 20.07
C GLY A 784 -25.25 -9.98 19.46
N ARG A 785 -25.03 -10.01 18.15
CA ARG A 785 -24.92 -11.23 17.35
C ARG A 785 -23.68 -11.22 16.48
N LEU A 786 -23.08 -12.40 16.30
CA LEU A 786 -22.06 -12.63 15.30
C LEU A 786 -22.74 -12.75 13.94
N ARG A 787 -22.26 -12.04 12.94
CA ARG A 787 -22.70 -12.17 11.55
C ARG A 787 -21.54 -12.66 10.68
N LYS A 788 -21.82 -13.54 9.73
CA LYS A 788 -20.83 -14.09 8.79
C LYS A 788 -21.30 -13.91 7.36
N TYR A 789 -20.46 -13.29 6.53
CA TYR A 789 -20.73 -13.13 5.11
C TYR A 789 -19.46 -13.40 4.30
N ALA A 790 -19.57 -14.20 3.23
CA ALA A 790 -18.44 -14.57 2.37
C ALA A 790 -17.19 -15.09 3.14
N GLY A 791 -17.39 -15.76 4.27
CA GLY A 791 -16.29 -16.27 5.12
C GLY A 791 -15.70 -15.25 6.10
N VAL A 792 -16.15 -14.00 6.05
CA VAL A 792 -15.72 -12.90 6.92
C VAL A 792 -16.72 -12.72 8.05
N PHE A 793 -16.23 -12.40 9.25
CA PHE A 793 -17.06 -12.23 10.45
C PHE A 793 -17.11 -10.76 10.89
N ALA A 794 -18.27 -10.34 11.39
CA ALA A 794 -18.45 -9.08 12.09
C ALA A 794 -19.34 -9.28 13.31
N ALA A 795 -19.11 -8.49 14.35
CA ALA A 795 -19.97 -8.43 15.52
C ALA A 795 -20.97 -7.27 15.34
N VAL A 796 -22.26 -7.57 15.40
CA VAL A 796 -23.33 -6.56 15.33
C VAL A 796 -23.89 -6.38 16.73
N VAL A 797 -23.68 -5.20 17.30
CA VAL A 797 -23.98 -4.93 18.71
C VAL A 797 -24.89 -3.70 18.84
N PRO A 798 -25.86 -3.69 19.77
CA PRO A 798 -26.59 -2.46 20.07
C PRO A 798 -25.60 -1.42 20.62
N TYR A 799 -25.74 -0.17 20.19
CA TYR A 799 -24.88 0.91 20.69
C TYR A 799 -25.22 1.23 22.15
N PHE A 800 -26.51 1.34 22.46
CA PHE A 800 -27.00 1.56 23.82
C PHE A 800 -27.21 0.22 24.52
N PHE A 801 -26.18 -0.27 25.21
CA PHE A 801 -26.36 -1.43 26.06
C PHE A 801 -27.05 -1.02 27.37
N VAL A 802 -28.34 -1.31 27.49
CA VAL A 802 -29.01 -1.37 28.80
C VAL A 802 -28.79 -2.78 29.34
N PRO A 803 -28.04 -2.96 30.44
CA PRO A 803 -27.96 -4.27 31.07
C PRO A 803 -29.39 -4.68 31.41
N SER A 804 -29.92 -5.73 30.77
CA SER A 804 -31.19 -6.31 31.17
C SER A 804 -31.06 -6.64 32.65
N SER A 805 -31.84 -5.96 33.47
CA SER A 805 -31.84 -6.07 34.93
C SER A 805 -32.02 -7.53 35.33
N ARG A 806 -30.91 -8.23 35.54
CA ARG A 806 -30.87 -9.38 36.43
C ARG A 806 -30.36 -8.86 37.77
N PRO A 807 -31.23 -8.77 38.80
CA PRO A 807 -30.73 -8.73 40.15
C PRO A 807 -30.05 -10.08 40.38
N VAL A 808 -28.75 -10.06 40.66
CA VAL A 808 -28.06 -11.23 41.21
C VAL A 808 -28.08 -11.04 42.72
N VAL A 809 -28.81 -11.95 43.37
CA VAL A 809 -28.65 -12.32 44.79
C VAL A 809 -27.28 -12.95 44.98
#